data_AF-A0A818NG06-F1
#
_entry.id   AF-A0A818NG06-F1
#
_cell.length_a   1.000
_cell.length_b   1.000
_cell.length_c   1.000
_cell.angle_alpha   90.00
_cell.angle_beta   90.00
_cell.angle_gamma   90.00
#
_symmetry.space_group_name_H-M   'P 1'
#
loop_
_entity.id
_entity.type
_entity.pdbx_description
1 polymer ?
#
loop_
_entity_poly.entity_id
_entity_poly.type
_entity_poly.pdbx_seq_one_letter_code
_entity_poly.pdbx_strand_id
1 'polypeptide(L)'
;MIKTETTVMMIGSDSQLSNNDDMEPMIVDIDASNKKLPKKPVQFTLEDLCAHFEPIIYKMIASKDSYPFQQPIDPVALNIPDYSTIIKHPMDISTIHNKLLRGEYKNPLEFCDDVWLMFNNTWLYNRKTTHIYKMCTKLAELFVKSVDPVVQALGYCCSRQYVYLPQVLLCYGKQQYCQIIVNDNYYYYNNSEPSRFNLSNDKYTFCTTCFNSVQSDSIFIGDDPTQTLIEIPKSLFLLAKNDIKELETMIDCIVCTRRWHQVCALHLDQIWPEGFICNTCIHQYNIKRKENRYIASELPVNNLSIQLEKRVNNFLHNHNCQTSHVIIRILSVSDKICKVKPNLKKYYPCQAVNGYPYQTKAIFAFQEIDGVDVIFCGMYVQEYDEHCPAPNTRRVYISYFDTVHFFQPKIYRTDVYHEILIGYLDYVKQHGYMYAHIWACPAHENLDYIFHRHPSEQRMPTLKRIQNWCKKMLNKAIAERIVISYKDIMQDCLDNQVQTILDIPYFDGDFWPYMIENYIEQIEKEEYEELDNPFESENSTNISSKRKSASTDENKRLKKTADRMSNSSYLLSTIFSAMEKYKETFFVIRLHNEITSYPTFHDINAVIQCDIMNTRNIFLSFVCQKNYEFSSLRRAKFSTISLLYELHTSTTDIFTYYCNACRQQCDIYYHCTVCEDFDFCEKCYNMDPKHEHKMKRSMSSIVRESQYGKHNSLNVDDKSITSILCKITKMKINATLY
;
A
#
# COMPACT_ATOMS: atom_id res chain seq x y z
N MET A 1 -55.11 -40.75 11.05
CA MET A 1 -56.52 -40.56 10.63
C MET A 1 -56.86 -39.07 10.79
N ILE A 2 -57.73 -38.51 9.93
CA ILE A 2 -58.65 -37.36 10.16
C ILE A 2 -58.10 -36.24 11.08
N LYS A 3 -57.74 -35.02 10.64
CA LYS A 3 -58.10 -34.18 9.46
C LYS A 3 -59.54 -33.63 9.44
N THR A 4 -59.73 -32.49 10.09
CA THR A 4 -60.82 -31.48 9.92
C THR A 4 -60.15 -30.11 10.16
N GLU A 5 -60.10 -29.11 9.28
CA GLU A 5 -61.14 -28.46 8.46
C GLU A 5 -62.06 -27.51 9.24
N THR A 6 -61.92 -26.21 8.96
CA THR A 6 -62.94 -25.16 9.18
C THR A 6 -62.91 -24.24 7.96
N THR A 7 -64.00 -24.18 7.20
CA THR A 7 -64.08 -23.48 5.89
C THR A 7 -64.87 -22.17 6.00
N VAL A 8 -64.48 -21.15 5.23
CA VAL A 8 -65.13 -19.81 5.17
C VAL A 8 -66.03 -19.67 3.95
N MET A 9 -67.28 -19.20 4.13
CA MET A 9 -68.25 -18.66 3.14
C MET A 9 -69.55 -18.24 3.92
N MET A 10 -70.58 -17.48 3.49
CA MET A 10 -71.14 -16.87 2.25
C MET A 10 -71.87 -15.54 2.67
N ILE A 11 -72.39 -14.59 1.85
CA ILE A 11 -72.29 -14.14 0.43
C ILE A 11 -72.91 -12.71 0.35
N GLY A 12 -72.38 -11.81 -0.50
CA GLY A 12 -73.12 -10.70 -1.15
C GLY A 12 -73.53 -9.48 -0.29
N SER A 13 -73.83 -8.31 -0.87
CA SER A 13 -73.73 -7.82 -2.27
C SER A 13 -73.49 -6.27 -2.24
N ASP A 14 -73.39 -5.47 -3.33
CA ASP A 14 -73.79 -5.66 -4.72
C ASP A 14 -72.80 -5.05 -5.76
N SER A 15 -73.25 -4.26 -6.75
CA SER A 15 -72.53 -4.03 -8.01
C SER A 15 -72.60 -2.62 -8.64
N GLN A 16 -71.67 -2.38 -9.57
CA GLN A 16 -71.56 -1.30 -10.58
C GLN A 16 -71.06 0.10 -10.16
N LEU A 17 -69.87 0.48 -10.65
CA LEU A 17 -69.73 1.45 -11.76
C LEU A 17 -68.29 1.54 -12.33
N SER A 18 -68.20 1.68 -13.67
CA SER A 18 -67.08 2.17 -14.50
C SER A 18 -65.62 1.74 -14.21
N ASN A 19 -65.03 0.99 -15.15
CA ASN A 19 -63.58 0.94 -15.37
C ASN A 19 -63.02 2.33 -15.70
N ASN A 20 -61.74 2.59 -15.36
CA ASN A 20 -60.84 3.48 -16.10
C ASN A 20 -59.38 3.14 -15.75
N ASP A 21 -58.67 2.61 -16.75
CA ASP A 21 -57.21 2.57 -16.94
C ASP A 21 -56.30 2.29 -15.72
N ASP A 22 -56.06 1.01 -15.46
CA ASP A 22 -54.87 0.52 -14.76
C ASP A 22 -53.61 0.81 -15.60
N MET A 23 -52.97 1.96 -15.39
CA MET A 23 -51.55 2.13 -15.70
C MET A 23 -50.70 1.81 -14.47
N GLU A 24 -50.20 0.58 -14.38
CA GLU A 24 -48.98 0.33 -13.61
C GLU A 24 -47.88 1.28 -14.12
N PRO A 25 -47.23 2.07 -13.26
CA PRO A 25 -46.15 2.94 -13.70
C PRO A 25 -44.95 2.06 -14.08
N MET A 26 -44.67 1.94 -15.38
CA MET A 26 -43.42 1.36 -15.86
C MET A 26 -42.26 2.08 -15.17
N ILE A 27 -41.55 1.37 -14.28
CA ILE A 27 -40.41 1.91 -13.54
C ILE A 27 -39.22 1.95 -14.50
N VAL A 28 -39.20 2.96 -15.37
CA VAL A 28 -38.14 3.20 -16.35
C VAL A 28 -36.80 3.32 -15.61
N ASP A 29 -35.85 2.47 -15.97
CA ASP A 29 -34.47 2.52 -15.47
C ASP A 29 -33.90 3.94 -15.66
N ILE A 30 -33.43 4.56 -14.57
CA ILE A 30 -32.78 5.88 -14.66
C ILE A 30 -31.26 5.69 -14.69
N ASP A 31 -30.64 6.03 -15.82
CA ASP A 31 -29.19 6.11 -15.94
C ASP A 31 -28.64 7.28 -15.10
N ALA A 32 -27.69 7.00 -14.20
CA ALA A 32 -27.08 8.00 -13.32
C ALA A 32 -26.37 9.15 -14.06
N SER A 33 -25.90 8.92 -15.30
CA SER A 33 -25.27 9.95 -16.14
C SER A 33 -26.28 10.93 -16.77
N ASN A 34 -27.58 10.63 -16.69
CA ASN A 34 -28.63 11.41 -17.33
C ASN A 34 -29.05 12.62 -16.48
N LYS A 35 -29.17 13.80 -17.11
CA LYS A 35 -29.51 15.09 -16.44
C LYS A 35 -30.95 15.17 -15.88
N LYS A 36 -31.67 14.05 -15.80
CA LYS A 36 -33.04 13.91 -15.29
C LYS A 36 -33.15 13.17 -13.95
N LEU A 37 -32.05 13.01 -13.21
CA LEU A 37 -32.08 12.47 -11.85
C LEU A 37 -33.11 13.21 -10.97
N PRO A 38 -33.91 12.49 -10.16
CA PRO A 38 -34.87 13.11 -9.25
C PRO A 38 -34.13 13.94 -8.20
N LYS A 39 -34.58 15.17 -7.96
CA LYS A 39 -34.10 16.01 -6.85
C LYS A 39 -35.19 16.09 -5.79
N LYS A 40 -35.03 15.31 -4.72
CA LYS A 40 -35.92 15.31 -3.55
C LYS A 40 -35.10 15.37 -2.25
N PRO A 41 -34.57 16.56 -1.88
CA PRO A 41 -33.93 16.77 -0.59
C PRO A 41 -34.80 16.25 0.56
N VAL A 42 -34.22 15.46 1.46
CA VAL A 42 -34.99 14.91 2.59
C VAL A 42 -35.15 15.98 3.67
N GLN A 43 -36.38 16.12 4.15
CA GLN A 43 -36.73 16.91 5.32
C GLN A 43 -37.24 15.94 6.40
N PHE A 44 -36.97 16.26 7.66
CA PHE A 44 -37.46 15.54 8.84
C PHE A 44 -38.32 16.49 9.66
N THR A 45 -39.44 16.00 10.18
CA THR A 45 -40.26 16.75 11.14
C THR A 45 -39.68 16.65 12.55
N LEU A 46 -40.17 17.49 13.47
CA LEU A 46 -39.87 17.38 14.89
C LEU A 46 -40.30 16.00 15.42
N GLU A 47 -41.50 15.57 15.01
CA GLU A 47 -42.13 14.32 15.37
C GLU A 47 -41.30 13.11 14.92
N ASP A 48 -40.78 13.11 13.68
CA ASP A 48 -39.89 12.07 13.17
C ASP A 48 -38.61 11.96 14.02
N LEU A 49 -37.98 13.10 14.32
CA LEU A 49 -36.71 13.12 15.07
C LEU A 49 -36.92 12.72 16.54
N CYS A 50 -37.99 13.19 17.20
CA CYS A 50 -38.34 12.74 18.54
C CYS A 50 -38.59 11.22 18.58
N ALA A 51 -39.45 10.69 17.70
CA ALA A 51 -39.78 9.26 17.65
C ALA A 51 -38.55 8.35 17.48
N HIS A 52 -37.51 8.83 16.80
CA HIS A 52 -36.27 8.08 16.57
C HIS A 52 -35.17 8.29 17.62
N PHE A 53 -35.00 9.52 18.14
CA PHE A 53 -33.84 9.86 18.99
C PHE A 53 -34.16 9.97 20.48
N GLU A 54 -35.38 10.28 20.88
CA GLU A 54 -35.82 10.30 22.29
C GLU A 54 -35.64 8.94 22.99
N PRO A 55 -35.96 7.78 22.36
CA PRO A 55 -35.67 6.46 22.94
C PRO A 55 -34.16 6.19 23.15
N ILE A 56 -33.30 6.82 22.35
CA ILE A 56 -31.83 6.71 22.48
C ILE A 56 -31.34 7.55 23.65
N ILE A 57 -31.87 8.77 23.83
CA ILE A 57 -31.63 9.63 25.00
C ILE A 57 -32.01 8.90 26.29
N TYR A 58 -33.22 8.34 26.38
CA TYR A 58 -33.66 7.61 27.58
C TYR A 58 -32.78 6.38 27.86
N LYS A 59 -32.36 5.65 26.83
CA LYS A 59 -31.44 4.51 26.96
C LYS A 59 -30.02 4.92 27.40
N MET A 60 -29.57 6.12 27.02
CA MET A 60 -28.33 6.71 27.53
C MET A 60 -28.47 7.12 29.00
N ILE A 61 -29.54 7.82 29.39
CA ILE A 61 -29.82 8.22 30.78
C ILE A 61 -29.94 7.00 31.71
N ALA A 62 -30.58 5.92 31.26
CA ALA A 62 -30.70 4.67 32.00
C ALA A 62 -29.37 3.92 32.21
N SER A 63 -28.28 4.33 31.55
CA SER A 63 -26.95 3.78 31.81
C SER A 63 -26.38 4.32 33.12
N LYS A 64 -25.92 3.42 34.00
CA LYS A 64 -25.17 3.76 35.22
C LYS A 64 -23.91 4.62 34.96
N ASP A 65 -23.37 4.52 33.76
CA ASP A 65 -22.19 5.26 33.31
C ASP A 65 -22.54 6.65 32.74
N SER A 66 -23.80 7.13 32.89
CA SER A 66 -24.25 8.41 32.30
C SER A 66 -24.29 9.62 33.23
N TYR A 67 -24.35 9.45 34.55
CA TYR A 67 -24.65 10.55 35.49
C TYR A 67 -23.80 11.84 35.36
N PRO A 68 -22.49 11.81 35.00
CA PRO A 68 -21.70 13.04 34.83
C PRO A 68 -22.06 13.86 33.58
N PHE A 69 -22.89 13.30 32.70
CA PHE A 69 -23.24 13.84 31.39
C PHE A 69 -24.72 14.18 31.28
N GLN A 70 -25.52 13.97 32.33
CA GLN A 70 -26.97 14.19 32.33
C GLN A 70 -27.38 15.66 32.43
N GLN A 71 -26.47 16.55 32.84
CA GLN A 71 -26.72 17.98 33.10
C GLN A 71 -25.49 18.80 32.66
N PRO A 72 -25.64 20.13 32.46
CA PRO A 72 -24.50 21.00 32.17
C PRO A 72 -23.44 20.95 33.27
N ILE A 73 -22.17 20.96 32.89
CA ILE A 73 -21.04 21.02 33.83
C ILE A 73 -20.97 22.42 34.47
N ASP A 74 -21.07 22.48 35.80
CA ASP A 74 -20.76 23.67 36.60
C ASP A 74 -19.27 23.64 37.01
N PRO A 75 -18.40 24.51 36.45
CA PRO A 75 -16.99 24.50 36.76
C PRO A 75 -16.64 24.99 38.18
N VAL A 76 -17.55 25.75 38.81
CA VAL A 76 -17.35 26.30 40.15
C VAL A 76 -17.71 25.26 41.20
N ALA A 77 -18.88 24.63 41.07
CA ALA A 77 -19.31 23.56 41.99
C ALA A 77 -18.41 22.31 41.93
N LEU A 78 -17.82 22.02 40.76
CA LEU A 78 -16.86 20.92 40.57
C LEU A 78 -15.39 21.31 40.81
N ASN A 79 -15.10 22.58 41.14
CA ASN A 79 -13.75 23.10 41.37
C ASN A 79 -12.75 22.84 40.21
N ILE A 80 -13.20 23.09 38.98
CA ILE A 80 -12.45 22.92 37.72
C ILE A 80 -12.42 24.24 36.91
N PRO A 81 -11.77 25.31 37.45
CA PRO A 81 -11.86 26.66 36.89
C PRO A 81 -11.26 26.81 35.48
N ASP A 82 -10.45 25.85 35.02
CA ASP A 82 -9.90 25.80 33.67
C ASP A 82 -10.85 25.16 32.64
N TYR A 83 -11.99 24.58 33.06
CA TYR A 83 -12.90 23.89 32.15
C TYR A 83 -13.34 24.78 30.96
N SER A 84 -13.75 26.03 31.21
CA SER A 84 -14.15 26.98 30.16
C SER A 84 -12.96 27.57 29.36
N THR A 85 -11.73 27.42 29.86
CA THR A 85 -10.53 27.82 29.10
C THR A 85 -10.11 26.74 28.11
N ILE A 86 -10.43 25.47 28.38
CA ILE A 86 -10.18 24.32 27.50
C ILE A 86 -11.39 24.03 26.59
N ILE A 87 -12.59 23.88 27.16
CA ILE A 87 -13.83 23.53 26.45
C ILE A 87 -14.57 24.79 25.99
N LYS A 88 -14.73 24.94 24.67
CA LYS A 88 -15.33 26.13 24.03
C LYS A 88 -16.82 26.01 23.73
N HIS A 89 -17.31 24.79 23.56
CA HIS A 89 -18.71 24.50 23.27
C HIS A 89 -19.18 23.35 24.18
N PRO A 90 -19.50 23.63 25.47
CA PRO A 90 -20.03 22.63 26.39
C PRO A 90 -21.31 21.99 25.83
N MET A 91 -21.53 20.71 26.12
CA MET A 91 -22.70 19.96 25.68
C MET A 91 -22.97 18.79 26.65
N ASP A 92 -24.23 18.50 26.90
CA ASP A 92 -24.72 17.47 27.83
C ASP A 92 -26.07 16.89 27.36
N ILE A 93 -26.49 15.75 27.94
CA ILE A 93 -27.70 15.04 27.51
C ILE A 93 -28.98 15.88 27.69
N SER A 94 -29.07 16.73 28.73
CA SER A 94 -30.26 17.57 28.92
C SER A 94 -30.31 18.73 27.94
N THR A 95 -29.17 19.34 27.58
CA THR A 95 -29.11 20.32 26.49
C THR A 95 -29.52 19.66 25.17
N ILE A 96 -28.94 18.50 24.82
CA ILE A 96 -29.29 17.73 23.62
C ILE A 96 -30.80 17.40 23.58
N HIS A 97 -31.38 16.96 24.69
CA HIS A 97 -32.80 16.64 24.76
C HIS A 97 -33.69 17.89 24.59
N ASN A 98 -33.34 19.01 25.21
CA ASN A 98 -34.04 20.28 25.03
C ASN A 98 -33.95 20.78 23.57
N LYS A 99 -32.79 20.64 22.91
CA LYS A 99 -32.62 20.99 21.50
C LYS A 99 -33.49 20.12 20.58
N LEU A 100 -33.57 18.82 20.87
CA LEU A 100 -34.44 17.89 20.14
C LEU A 100 -35.91 18.30 20.26
N LEU A 101 -36.43 18.48 21.49
CA LEU A 101 -37.83 18.83 21.75
C LEU A 101 -38.25 20.21 21.19
N ARG A 102 -37.30 21.09 20.88
CA ARG A 102 -37.55 22.41 20.27
C ARG A 102 -37.45 22.42 18.75
N GLY A 103 -37.05 21.31 18.12
CA GLY A 103 -36.78 21.26 16.68
C GLY A 103 -35.54 22.04 16.25
N GLU A 104 -34.53 22.17 17.12
CA GLU A 104 -33.26 22.85 16.78
C GLU A 104 -32.39 22.02 15.82
N TYR A 105 -32.70 20.72 15.63
CA TYR A 105 -32.05 19.83 14.67
C TYR A 105 -32.88 19.70 13.38
N LYS A 106 -32.23 19.84 12.22
CA LYS A 106 -32.85 19.71 10.89
C LYS A 106 -32.77 18.28 10.34
N ASN A 107 -31.83 17.48 10.85
CA ASN A 107 -31.56 16.13 10.36
C ASN A 107 -30.82 15.26 11.42
N PRO A 108 -30.87 13.92 11.29
CA PRO A 108 -30.23 12.97 12.19
C PRO A 108 -28.76 13.20 12.56
N LEU A 109 -27.94 13.77 11.66
CA LEU A 109 -26.52 13.94 11.94
C LEU A 109 -26.24 15.12 12.87
N GLU A 110 -27.02 16.20 12.80
CA GLU A 110 -26.85 17.36 13.72
C GLU A 110 -27.08 16.96 15.19
N PHE A 111 -28.02 16.04 15.43
CA PHE A 111 -28.21 15.41 16.74
C PHE A 111 -27.00 14.54 17.14
N CYS A 112 -26.48 13.75 16.21
CA CYS A 112 -25.30 12.91 16.47
C CYS A 112 -24.04 13.76 16.73
N ASP A 113 -23.87 14.88 16.04
CA ASP A 113 -22.73 15.79 16.17
C ASP A 113 -22.65 16.42 17.57
N ASP A 114 -23.79 16.83 18.17
CA ASP A 114 -23.83 17.29 19.57
C ASP A 114 -23.52 16.16 20.57
N VAL A 115 -23.99 14.93 20.32
CA VAL A 115 -23.65 13.77 21.16
C VAL A 115 -22.15 13.46 21.10
N TRP A 116 -21.53 13.55 19.91
CA TRP A 116 -20.08 13.45 19.75
C TRP A 116 -19.34 14.64 20.38
N LEU A 117 -19.88 15.86 20.33
CA LEU A 117 -19.31 17.03 21.00
C LEU A 117 -19.23 16.81 22.52
N MET A 118 -20.29 16.32 23.15
CA MET A 118 -20.30 15.93 24.57
C MET A 118 -19.21 14.90 24.91
N PHE A 119 -19.05 13.86 24.08
CA PHE A 119 -18.01 12.84 24.29
C PHE A 119 -16.59 13.40 24.06
N ASN A 120 -16.38 14.17 23.00
CA ASN A 120 -15.08 14.77 22.67
C ASN A 120 -14.63 15.80 23.72
N ASN A 121 -15.53 16.67 24.19
CA ASN A 121 -15.26 17.57 25.31
C ASN A 121 -14.77 16.80 26.54
N THR A 122 -15.45 15.68 26.85
CA THR A 122 -15.08 14.82 27.96
C THR A 122 -13.69 14.21 27.76
N TRP A 123 -13.40 13.66 26.59
CA TRP A 123 -12.10 13.04 26.27
C TRP A 123 -10.94 14.04 26.08
N LEU A 124 -11.25 15.31 25.80
CA LEU A 124 -10.27 16.40 25.71
C LEU A 124 -9.86 16.89 27.11
N TYR A 125 -10.84 17.13 28.00
CA TYR A 125 -10.57 17.60 29.35
C TYR A 125 -10.02 16.50 30.29
N ASN A 126 -10.50 15.26 30.15
CA ASN A 126 -10.14 14.17 31.08
C ASN A 126 -8.97 13.32 30.58
N ARG A 127 -8.05 12.94 31.49
CA ARG A 127 -6.99 11.97 31.18
C ARG A 127 -7.59 10.56 31.01
N LYS A 128 -7.04 9.76 30.08
CA LYS A 128 -7.50 8.37 29.76
C LYS A 128 -7.60 7.43 30.97
N THR A 129 -6.86 7.71 32.05
CA THR A 129 -6.85 6.90 33.28
C THR A 129 -8.05 7.17 34.19
N THR A 130 -8.73 8.31 34.08
CA THR A 130 -9.82 8.71 35.00
C THR A 130 -11.07 7.85 34.85
N HIS A 131 -11.94 7.87 35.86
CA HIS A 131 -13.22 7.18 35.81
C HIS A 131 -14.16 7.83 34.76
N ILE A 132 -14.25 9.16 34.74
CA ILE A 132 -15.09 9.93 33.80
C ILE A 132 -14.77 9.61 32.34
N TYR A 133 -13.48 9.53 31.98
CA TYR A 133 -13.07 9.15 30.61
C TYR A 133 -13.61 7.76 30.23
N LYS A 134 -13.47 6.78 31.13
CA LYS A 134 -13.91 5.39 30.92
C LYS A 134 -15.44 5.25 30.89
N MET A 135 -16.17 6.05 31.66
CA MET A 135 -17.63 6.14 31.60
C MET A 135 -18.08 6.67 30.22
N CYS A 136 -17.46 7.76 29.76
CA CYS A 136 -17.71 8.35 28.45
C CYS A 136 -17.47 7.37 27.31
N THR A 137 -16.37 6.60 27.34
CA THR A 137 -16.10 5.55 26.34
C THR A 137 -17.22 4.51 26.27
N LYS A 138 -17.67 3.96 27.41
CA LYS A 138 -18.81 3.01 27.42
C LYS A 138 -20.12 3.65 26.94
N LEU A 139 -20.36 4.91 27.28
CA LEU A 139 -21.58 5.62 26.87
C LEU A 139 -21.58 5.89 25.36
N ALA A 140 -20.42 6.18 24.77
CA ALA A 140 -20.25 6.27 23.32
C ALA A 140 -20.43 4.91 22.63
N GLU A 141 -19.91 3.81 23.20
CA GLU A 141 -20.18 2.45 22.70
C GLU A 141 -21.68 2.10 22.73
N LEU A 142 -22.37 2.44 23.84
CA LEU A 142 -23.82 2.25 23.99
C LEU A 142 -24.62 3.11 23.01
N PHE A 143 -24.22 4.37 22.81
CA PHE A 143 -24.81 5.28 21.83
C PHE A 143 -24.69 4.69 20.43
N VAL A 144 -23.47 4.45 19.94
CA VAL A 144 -23.20 3.90 18.59
C VAL A 144 -23.99 2.61 18.34
N LYS A 145 -23.99 1.67 19.29
CA LYS A 145 -24.77 0.42 19.20
C LYS A 145 -26.29 0.64 19.12
N SER A 146 -26.80 1.79 19.55
CA SER A 146 -28.22 2.14 19.56
C SER A 146 -28.63 3.03 18.39
N VAL A 147 -27.74 3.91 17.93
CA VAL A 147 -28.05 4.92 16.90
C VAL A 147 -27.68 4.49 15.47
N ASP A 148 -26.65 3.65 15.28
CA ASP A 148 -26.29 3.16 13.93
C ASP A 148 -27.46 2.51 13.17
N PRO A 149 -28.25 1.58 13.77
CA PRO A 149 -29.37 0.95 13.06
C PRO A 149 -30.49 1.95 12.71
N VAL A 150 -30.67 2.98 13.55
CA VAL A 150 -31.70 4.02 13.35
C VAL A 150 -31.31 4.93 12.20
N VAL A 151 -30.09 5.47 12.18
CA VAL A 151 -29.67 6.34 11.06
C VAL A 151 -29.53 5.57 9.75
N GLN A 152 -29.21 4.28 9.80
CA GLN A 152 -29.23 3.39 8.63
C GLN A 152 -30.64 3.17 8.07
N ALA A 153 -31.63 2.93 8.93
CA ALA A 153 -33.04 2.90 8.52
C ALA A 153 -33.50 4.25 7.92
N LEU A 154 -32.98 5.37 8.42
CA LEU A 154 -33.23 6.71 7.88
C LEU A 154 -32.43 7.05 6.61
N GLY A 155 -31.62 6.13 6.07
CA GLY A 155 -30.91 6.26 4.79
C GLY A 155 -29.50 6.89 4.85
N TYR A 156 -28.88 6.93 6.03
CA TYR A 156 -27.49 7.34 6.23
C TYR A 156 -26.55 6.14 6.33
N CYS A 157 -25.24 6.34 6.15
CA CYS A 157 -24.26 5.25 6.26
C CYS A 157 -24.07 4.72 7.69
N CYS A 158 -23.87 5.63 8.66
CA CYS A 158 -23.66 5.36 10.07
C CYS A 158 -23.69 6.68 10.85
N SER A 159 -23.69 6.60 12.17
CA SER A 159 -23.68 7.74 13.10
C SER A 159 -22.30 8.09 13.68
N ARG A 160 -21.28 7.30 13.31
CA ARG A 160 -19.94 7.33 13.93
C ARG A 160 -19.11 8.49 13.41
N GLN A 161 -18.45 9.22 14.32
CA GLN A 161 -17.41 10.17 13.94
C GLN A 161 -16.10 9.42 13.67
N TYR A 162 -15.75 9.24 12.40
CA TYR A 162 -14.48 8.62 12.01
C TYR A 162 -13.36 9.64 11.86
N VAL A 163 -12.19 9.32 12.43
CA VAL A 163 -10.96 10.12 12.33
C VAL A 163 -9.81 9.32 11.73
N TYR A 164 -8.97 9.95 10.94
CA TYR A 164 -7.60 9.51 10.71
C TYR A 164 -6.77 9.84 11.95
N LEU A 165 -5.91 8.90 12.35
CA LEU A 165 -5.06 9.07 13.52
C LEU A 165 -3.74 9.73 13.10
N PRO A 166 -3.20 10.68 13.88
CA PRO A 166 -1.94 11.35 13.56
C PRO A 166 -0.84 10.33 13.22
N GLN A 167 -0.19 10.55 12.09
CA GLN A 167 0.82 9.66 11.52
C GLN A 167 2.19 9.93 12.17
N VAL A 168 3.11 8.97 12.08
CA VAL A 168 4.52 9.22 12.39
C VAL A 168 5.13 10.03 11.25
N LEU A 169 5.57 11.26 11.51
CA LEU A 169 6.08 12.15 10.46
C LEU A 169 7.57 11.90 10.20
N LEU A 170 7.99 12.02 8.94
CA LEU A 170 9.41 11.99 8.57
C LEU A 170 10.13 13.21 9.18
N CYS A 171 11.38 13.05 9.60
CA CYS A 171 12.23 14.17 10.01
C CYS A 171 13.36 14.37 8.99
N TYR A 172 13.41 15.52 8.34
CA TYR A 172 14.44 15.93 7.37
C TYR A 172 15.81 16.25 8.01
N GLY A 173 16.09 15.67 9.18
CA GLY A 173 17.32 15.84 9.93
C GLY A 173 18.47 14.93 9.47
N LYS A 174 19.58 14.94 10.21
CA LYS A 174 20.85 14.26 9.86
C LYS A 174 20.82 12.71 9.84
N GLN A 175 19.66 12.06 9.87
CA GLN A 175 19.52 10.60 9.91
C GLN A 175 18.37 10.13 9.02
N GLN A 176 18.64 9.23 8.07
CA GLN A 176 17.66 8.68 7.10
C GLN A 176 16.48 7.91 7.72
N TYR A 177 16.49 7.69 9.04
CA TYR A 177 15.45 6.98 9.78
C TYR A 177 14.88 7.82 10.95
N CYS A 178 15.13 9.14 10.98
CA CYS A 178 14.60 9.99 12.03
C CYS A 178 13.09 10.20 11.84
N GLN A 179 12.34 10.03 12.92
CA GLN A 179 10.88 10.04 12.95
C GLN A 179 10.38 10.94 14.08
N ILE A 180 9.24 11.61 13.84
CA ILE A 180 8.49 12.40 14.81
C ILE A 180 7.32 11.54 15.29
N ILE A 181 7.37 11.07 16.54
CA ILE A 181 6.38 10.13 17.06
C ILE A 181 5.07 10.87 17.34
N VAL A 182 3.96 10.13 17.39
CA VAL A 182 2.64 10.67 17.70
C VAL A 182 2.64 11.26 19.12
N ASN A 183 2.08 12.47 19.27
CA ASN A 183 2.14 13.37 20.42
C ASN A 183 3.47 14.11 20.67
N ASP A 184 4.53 13.89 19.89
CA ASP A 184 5.76 14.68 20.03
C ASP A 184 5.59 16.11 19.51
N ASN A 185 6.40 17.02 20.04
CA ASN A 185 6.56 18.36 19.49
C ASN A 185 7.52 18.32 18.28
N TYR A 186 7.23 19.11 17.25
CA TYR A 186 8.03 19.20 16.05
C TYR A 186 7.98 20.60 15.43
N TYR A 187 9.01 20.94 14.67
CA TYR A 187 9.07 22.16 13.88
C TYR A 187 8.71 21.84 12.43
N TYR A 188 7.96 22.72 11.79
CA TYR A 188 7.64 22.58 10.37
C TYR A 188 7.69 23.90 9.61
N TYR A 189 8.05 23.81 8.33
CA TYR A 189 8.01 24.90 7.37
C TYR A 189 7.06 24.51 6.25
N ASN A 190 6.12 25.39 5.90
CA ASN A 190 5.27 25.24 4.73
C ASN A 190 5.93 25.94 3.54
N ASN A 191 6.03 25.23 2.42
CA ASN A 191 6.64 25.71 1.19
C ASN A 191 5.59 26.40 0.32
N SER A 192 5.66 27.73 0.22
CA SER A 192 4.67 28.54 -0.48
C SER A 192 4.75 28.45 -2.02
N GLU A 193 5.89 28.04 -2.58
CA GLU A 193 6.16 28.05 -4.03
C GLU A 193 6.98 26.82 -4.47
N PRO A 194 6.40 25.59 -4.44
CA PRO A 194 7.15 24.36 -4.72
C PRO A 194 7.91 24.36 -6.06
N SER A 195 7.28 24.90 -7.11
CA SER A 195 7.83 24.99 -8.46
C SER A 195 8.97 26.00 -8.64
N ARG A 196 9.23 26.89 -7.68
CA ARG A 196 10.26 27.95 -7.78
C ARG A 196 11.61 27.55 -7.21
N PHE A 197 11.60 26.62 -6.25
CA PHE A 197 12.76 26.32 -5.39
C PHE A 197 13.29 24.89 -5.56
N ASN A 198 12.81 24.13 -6.56
CA ASN A 198 13.06 22.68 -6.70
C ASN A 198 12.65 21.86 -5.45
N LEU A 199 11.92 22.46 -4.51
CA LEU A 199 11.43 21.82 -3.29
C LEU A 199 10.03 21.28 -3.60
N SER A 200 9.94 19.98 -3.86
CA SER A 200 8.75 19.29 -4.33
C SER A 200 7.69 19.05 -3.24
N ASN A 201 8.06 19.12 -1.97
CA ASN A 201 7.14 18.92 -0.86
C ASN A 201 6.55 20.25 -0.36
N ASP A 202 5.23 20.26 -0.12
CA ASP A 202 4.50 21.41 0.46
C ASP A 202 4.88 21.70 1.92
N LYS A 203 5.47 20.71 2.63
CA LYS A 203 5.76 20.79 4.06
C LYS A 203 7.02 20.01 4.46
N TYR A 204 7.96 20.70 5.08
CA TYR A 204 9.20 20.13 5.63
C TYR A 204 9.13 20.08 7.15
N THR A 205 9.62 18.99 7.75
CA THR A 205 9.39 18.65 9.17
C THR A 205 10.65 18.17 9.88
N PHE A 206 10.84 18.64 11.11
CA PHE A 206 12.01 18.34 11.95
C PHE A 206 11.58 18.05 13.39
N CYS A 207 12.05 16.95 13.98
CA CYS A 207 11.91 16.71 15.42
C CYS A 207 12.71 17.76 16.22
N THR A 208 12.30 18.03 17.46
CA THR A 208 12.97 19.03 18.32
C THR A 208 14.48 18.79 18.43
N THR A 209 14.93 17.53 18.54
CA THR A 209 16.35 17.17 18.62
C THR A 209 17.12 17.56 17.36
N CYS A 210 16.61 17.24 16.16
CA CYS A 210 17.29 17.58 14.91
C CYS A 210 17.27 19.09 14.65
N PHE A 211 16.14 19.77 14.89
CA PHE A 211 16.01 21.23 14.73
C PHE A 211 17.02 21.99 15.62
N ASN A 212 17.17 21.56 16.87
CA ASN A 212 18.11 22.14 17.83
C ASN A 212 19.57 21.73 17.59
N SER A 213 19.83 20.61 16.89
CA SER A 213 21.19 20.15 16.56
C SER A 213 21.90 20.99 15.47
N VAL A 214 21.13 21.80 14.74
CA VAL A 214 21.66 22.78 13.79
C VAL A 214 22.08 24.03 14.58
N GLN A 215 23.36 24.40 14.52
CA GLN A 215 23.89 25.56 15.29
C GLN A 215 23.66 26.91 14.60
N SER A 216 23.38 26.94 13.30
CA SER A 216 23.05 28.14 12.53
C SER A 216 21.61 28.61 12.76
N ASP A 217 21.35 29.90 12.49
CA ASP A 217 20.01 30.50 12.50
C ASP A 217 19.14 30.07 11.31
N SER A 218 19.74 29.44 10.30
CA SER A 218 19.07 28.83 9.15
C SER A 218 19.27 27.31 9.09
N ILE A 219 18.36 26.62 8.41
CA ILE A 219 18.40 25.19 8.10
C ILE A 219 18.47 25.02 6.59
N PHE A 220 19.33 24.12 6.11
CA PHE A 220 19.46 23.77 4.69
C PHE A 220 18.55 22.57 4.37
N ILE A 221 17.71 22.69 3.34
CA ILE A 221 16.68 21.71 2.95
C ILE A 221 16.86 21.29 1.49
N GLY A 222 16.64 20.02 1.18
CA GLY A 222 16.48 19.48 -0.17
C GLY A 222 15.74 18.14 -0.10
N ASP A 223 15.16 17.68 -1.21
CA ASP A 223 14.43 16.41 -1.26
C ASP A 223 15.36 15.22 -1.56
N ASP A 224 16.39 15.44 -2.38
CA ASP A 224 17.42 14.45 -2.72
C ASP A 224 18.81 14.92 -2.24
N PRO A 225 19.67 14.05 -1.66
CA PRO A 225 21.03 14.42 -1.25
C PRO A 225 21.98 14.84 -2.39
N THR A 226 21.58 14.70 -3.66
CA THR A 226 22.28 15.22 -4.84
C THR A 226 21.79 16.61 -5.29
N GLN A 227 20.73 17.13 -4.68
CA GLN A 227 20.13 18.43 -4.97
C GLN A 227 20.91 19.58 -4.31
N THR A 228 20.92 20.76 -4.94
CA THR A 228 21.33 22.01 -4.29
C THR A 228 20.40 22.33 -3.11
N LEU A 229 20.92 22.29 -1.89
CA LEU A 229 20.15 22.60 -0.68
C LEU A 229 19.83 24.10 -0.59
N ILE A 230 18.65 24.42 -0.05
CA ILE A 230 18.15 25.78 0.11
C ILE A 230 18.12 26.18 1.58
N GLU A 231 18.60 27.39 1.85
CA GLU A 231 18.65 27.99 3.17
C GLU A 231 17.30 28.58 3.59
N ILE A 232 16.66 27.99 4.60
CA ILE A 232 15.42 28.49 5.21
C ILE A 232 15.71 28.96 6.65
N PRO A 233 15.51 30.25 6.97
CA PRO A 233 15.65 30.77 8.34
C PRO A 233 14.75 30.05 9.34
N LYS A 234 15.28 29.70 10.52
CA LYS A 234 14.54 29.03 11.61
C LYS A 234 13.31 29.81 12.09
N SER A 235 13.31 31.12 11.93
CA SER A 235 12.17 32.00 12.25
C SER A 235 10.93 31.75 11.39
N LEU A 236 11.08 31.06 10.24
CA LEU A 236 9.95 30.64 9.39
C LEU A 236 9.37 29.28 9.78
N PHE A 237 9.99 28.56 10.74
CA PHE A 237 9.48 27.29 11.21
C PHE A 237 8.51 27.48 12.38
N LEU A 238 7.33 26.87 12.25
CA LEU A 238 6.29 26.87 13.27
C LEU A 238 6.42 25.63 14.16
N LEU A 239 6.29 25.83 15.47
CA LEU A 239 6.20 24.74 16.45
C LEU A 239 4.78 24.16 16.42
N ALA A 240 4.68 22.84 16.24
CA ALA A 240 3.44 22.08 16.35
C ALA A 240 3.64 20.84 17.23
N LYS A 241 2.51 20.18 17.54
CA LYS A 241 2.48 18.88 18.20
C LYS A 241 1.80 17.86 17.29
N ASN A 242 2.29 16.64 17.29
CA ASN A 242 1.83 15.57 16.40
C ASN A 242 0.59 14.84 16.97
N ASP A 243 -0.46 15.57 17.31
CA ASP A 243 -1.70 15.06 17.91
C ASP A 243 -2.99 15.49 17.21
N ILE A 244 -2.87 16.20 16.08
CA ILE A 244 -3.97 16.56 15.18
C ILE A 244 -4.65 15.29 14.65
N LYS A 245 -5.99 15.26 14.69
CA LYS A 245 -6.82 14.20 14.11
C LYS A 245 -7.66 14.80 13.01
N GLU A 246 -7.61 14.21 11.82
CA GLU A 246 -8.39 14.65 10.68
C GLU A 246 -9.70 13.84 10.64
N LEU A 247 -10.83 14.50 10.35
CA LEU A 247 -12.12 13.82 10.18
C LEU A 247 -12.20 13.19 8.79
N GLU A 248 -12.93 12.09 8.65
CA GLU A 248 -13.24 11.56 7.31
C GLU A 248 -14.12 12.52 6.51
N THR A 249 -13.78 12.69 5.23
CA THR A 249 -14.54 13.48 4.26
C THR A 249 -16.00 13.03 4.21
N MET A 250 -16.92 13.99 4.24
CA MET A 250 -18.35 13.77 4.08
C MET A 250 -18.80 14.30 2.72
N ILE A 251 -19.62 13.53 2.01
CA ILE A 251 -20.17 13.86 0.68
C ILE A 251 -21.70 13.80 0.68
N ASP A 252 -22.32 14.57 -0.20
CA ASP A 252 -23.79 14.69 -0.28
C ASP A 252 -24.36 13.82 -1.40
N CYS A 253 -25.47 13.12 -1.12
CA CYS A 253 -26.23 12.45 -2.16
C CYS A 253 -26.95 13.48 -3.06
N ILE A 254 -26.62 13.54 -4.35
CA ILE A 254 -27.17 14.53 -5.31
C ILE A 254 -28.68 14.41 -5.54
N VAL A 255 -29.30 13.28 -5.15
CA VAL A 255 -30.75 13.03 -5.23
C VAL A 255 -31.48 13.50 -3.96
N CYS A 256 -30.95 13.19 -2.77
CA CYS A 256 -31.69 13.33 -1.50
C CYS A 256 -31.00 14.17 -0.41
N THR A 257 -29.84 14.77 -0.73
CA THR A 257 -29.02 15.63 0.14
C THR A 257 -28.66 15.06 1.51
N ARG A 258 -28.70 13.73 1.68
CA ARG A 258 -28.15 13.04 2.86
C ARG A 258 -26.62 12.99 2.77
N ARG A 259 -25.95 13.46 3.83
CA ARG A 259 -24.50 13.37 4.04
C ARG A 259 -24.06 11.92 4.34
N TRP A 260 -23.01 11.46 3.69
CA TRP A 260 -22.39 10.15 3.87
C TRP A 260 -20.87 10.29 4.02
N HIS A 261 -20.22 9.45 4.84
CA HIS A 261 -18.76 9.35 4.84
C HIS A 261 -18.30 8.85 3.47
N GLN A 262 -17.32 9.50 2.84
CA GLN A 262 -16.79 9.12 1.53
C GLN A 262 -16.31 7.65 1.50
N VAL A 263 -15.63 7.23 2.58
CA VAL A 263 -15.17 5.85 2.81
C VAL A 263 -16.32 4.84 2.91
N CYS A 264 -17.48 5.25 3.44
CA CYS A 264 -18.67 4.37 3.52
C CYS A 264 -19.53 4.42 2.25
N ALA A 265 -19.44 5.50 1.47
CA ALA A 265 -20.04 5.62 0.14
C ALA A 265 -19.25 4.87 -0.93
N LEU A 266 -17.94 4.64 -0.70
CA LEU A 266 -16.97 4.11 -1.67
C LEU A 266 -16.97 4.93 -2.98
N HIS A 267 -16.98 6.26 -2.85
CA HIS A 267 -17.16 7.21 -3.95
C HIS A 267 -15.94 8.10 -4.17
N LEU A 268 -15.55 8.24 -5.44
CA LEU A 268 -14.52 9.14 -5.94
C LEU A 268 -15.09 9.87 -7.16
N ASP A 269 -15.05 11.21 -7.17
CA ASP A 269 -15.54 12.01 -8.30
C ASP A 269 -14.72 11.78 -9.58
N GLN A 270 -13.49 11.28 -9.45
CA GLN A 270 -12.64 10.84 -10.54
C GLN A 270 -13.21 9.62 -11.29
N ILE A 271 -13.87 8.69 -10.58
CA ILE A 271 -14.51 7.51 -11.16
C ILE A 271 -15.95 7.84 -11.59
N TRP A 272 -16.68 8.57 -10.75
CA TRP A 272 -18.09 8.93 -10.94
C TRP A 272 -18.30 10.45 -10.92
N PRO A 273 -17.86 11.18 -11.97
CA PRO A 273 -17.98 12.64 -12.06
C PRO A 273 -19.43 13.14 -12.17
N GLU A 274 -20.40 12.24 -12.38
CA GLU A 274 -21.83 12.51 -12.21
C GLU A 274 -22.24 12.85 -10.76
N GLY A 275 -21.41 12.49 -9.78
CA GLY A 275 -21.63 12.77 -8.35
C GLY A 275 -22.29 11.62 -7.59
N PHE A 276 -22.22 11.67 -6.26
CA PHE A 276 -22.65 10.57 -5.39
C PHE A 276 -24.18 10.39 -5.33
N ILE A 277 -24.64 9.14 -5.52
CA ILE A 277 -26.03 8.72 -5.30
C ILE A 277 -26.04 7.61 -4.25
N CYS A 278 -26.69 7.81 -3.10
CA CYS A 278 -26.72 6.82 -2.03
C CYS A 278 -27.60 5.61 -2.37
N ASN A 279 -27.29 4.46 -1.76
CA ASN A 279 -27.93 3.18 -2.08
C ASN A 279 -29.46 3.23 -1.86
N THR A 280 -29.94 3.97 -0.86
CA THR A 280 -31.38 4.20 -0.63
C THR A 280 -32.07 4.81 -1.86
N CYS A 281 -31.44 5.78 -2.52
CA CYS A 281 -32.01 6.41 -3.71
C CYS A 281 -31.93 5.49 -4.94
N ILE A 282 -30.87 4.69 -5.05
CA ILE A 282 -30.71 3.70 -6.12
C ILE A 282 -31.84 2.68 -6.09
N HIS A 283 -32.15 2.11 -4.92
CA HIS A 283 -33.26 1.17 -4.78
C HIS A 283 -34.63 1.86 -4.89
N GLN A 284 -34.80 3.07 -4.35
CA GLN A 284 -36.08 3.78 -4.37
C GLN A 284 -36.50 4.26 -5.77
N TYR A 285 -35.55 4.63 -6.63
CA TYR A 285 -35.80 5.22 -7.95
C TYR A 285 -35.30 4.35 -9.12
N ASN A 286 -34.90 3.11 -8.85
CA ASN A 286 -34.30 2.18 -9.83
C ASN A 286 -33.19 2.85 -10.67
N ILE A 287 -32.24 3.51 -10.00
CA ILE A 287 -31.14 4.24 -10.65
C ILE A 287 -29.98 3.28 -10.92
N LYS A 288 -29.60 3.10 -12.18
CA LYS A 288 -28.41 2.34 -12.57
C LYS A 288 -27.19 3.27 -12.50
N ARG A 289 -26.28 3.01 -11.55
CA ARG A 289 -24.94 3.63 -11.54
C ARG A 289 -24.16 3.20 -12.77
N LYS A 290 -23.29 4.09 -13.26
CA LYS A 290 -22.16 3.74 -14.12
C LYS A 290 -21.26 2.73 -13.40
N GLU A 291 -20.88 1.66 -14.09
CA GLU A 291 -20.00 0.62 -13.56
C GLU A 291 -18.57 1.15 -13.34
N ASN A 292 -17.88 0.68 -12.30
CA ASN A 292 -16.46 0.96 -12.14
C ASN A 292 -15.67 0.12 -13.16
N ARG A 293 -14.82 0.77 -13.96
CA ARG A 293 -13.89 0.10 -14.89
C ARG A 293 -12.48 -0.05 -14.31
N TYR A 294 -12.18 0.70 -13.24
CA TYR A 294 -10.91 0.67 -12.53
C TYR A 294 -10.93 -0.44 -11.48
N ILE A 295 -10.97 -1.68 -11.96
CA ILE A 295 -11.02 -2.91 -11.17
C ILE A 295 -9.74 -3.73 -11.39
N ALA A 296 -9.45 -4.67 -10.49
CA ALA A 296 -8.22 -5.45 -10.50
C ALA A 296 -8.12 -6.42 -11.69
N SER A 297 -9.25 -6.90 -12.23
CA SER A 297 -9.25 -7.80 -13.40
C SER A 297 -8.69 -7.13 -14.65
N GLU A 298 -9.02 -5.85 -14.87
CA GLU A 298 -8.64 -5.08 -16.05
C GLU A 298 -7.20 -4.56 -16.02
N LEU A 299 -6.48 -4.72 -14.90
CA LEU A 299 -5.05 -4.41 -14.86
C LEU A 299 -4.25 -5.38 -15.74
N PRO A 300 -3.11 -4.95 -16.34
CA PRO A 300 -2.29 -5.80 -17.21
C PRO A 300 -1.85 -7.12 -16.58
N VAL A 301 -1.93 -8.20 -17.36
CA VAL A 301 -1.49 -9.56 -16.99
C VAL A 301 -0.16 -9.93 -17.63
N ASN A 302 0.62 -10.74 -16.93
CA ASN A 302 1.83 -11.38 -17.42
C ASN A 302 1.87 -12.87 -17.02
N ASN A 303 2.89 -13.60 -17.49
CA ASN A 303 3.04 -15.03 -17.22
C ASN A 303 3.04 -15.35 -15.71
N LEU A 304 3.73 -14.54 -14.89
CA LEU A 304 3.78 -14.71 -13.43
C LEU A 304 2.39 -14.56 -12.78
N SER A 305 1.63 -13.50 -13.10
CA SER A 305 0.27 -13.33 -12.55
C SER A 305 -0.63 -14.49 -12.91
N ILE A 306 -0.69 -14.87 -14.20
CA ILE A 306 -1.55 -15.96 -14.68
C ILE A 306 -1.23 -17.29 -13.98
N GLN A 307 0.04 -17.59 -13.73
CA GLN A 307 0.43 -18.81 -13.01
C GLN A 307 0.07 -18.76 -11.52
N LEU A 308 0.31 -17.62 -10.84
CA LEU A 308 -0.06 -17.44 -9.43
C LEU A 308 -1.58 -17.49 -9.21
N GLU A 309 -2.36 -16.78 -10.03
CA GLU A 309 -3.83 -16.79 -10.00
C GLU A 309 -4.35 -18.20 -10.21
N LYS A 310 -3.91 -18.89 -11.28
CA LYS A 310 -4.32 -20.25 -11.59
C LYS A 310 -4.01 -21.21 -10.44
N ARG A 311 -2.83 -21.09 -9.80
CA ARG A 311 -2.46 -21.93 -8.65
C ARG A 311 -3.37 -21.68 -7.45
N VAL A 312 -3.56 -20.42 -7.04
CA VAL A 312 -4.38 -20.05 -5.87
C VAL A 312 -5.85 -20.43 -6.07
N ASN A 313 -6.42 -20.13 -7.24
CA ASN A 313 -7.82 -20.44 -7.53
C ASN A 313 -8.07 -21.95 -7.70
N ASN A 314 -7.12 -22.70 -8.28
CA ASN A 314 -7.20 -24.17 -8.28
C ASN A 314 -7.16 -24.74 -6.85
N PHE A 315 -6.31 -24.21 -5.95
CA PHE A 315 -6.30 -24.62 -4.54
C PHE A 315 -7.66 -24.35 -3.88
N LEU A 316 -8.25 -23.17 -4.06
CA LEU A 316 -9.56 -22.81 -3.50
C LEU A 316 -10.68 -23.70 -4.06
N HIS A 317 -10.70 -23.92 -5.37
CA HIS A 317 -11.66 -24.80 -6.04
C HIS A 317 -11.56 -26.26 -5.54
N ASN A 318 -10.35 -26.81 -5.43
CA ASN A 318 -10.12 -28.18 -4.94
C ASN A 318 -10.54 -28.38 -3.48
N HIS A 319 -10.62 -27.31 -2.68
CA HIS A 319 -11.15 -27.34 -1.32
C HIS A 319 -12.65 -27.05 -1.24
N ASN A 320 -13.36 -26.96 -2.38
CA ASN A 320 -14.77 -26.56 -2.50
C ASN A 320 -15.06 -25.19 -1.85
N CYS A 321 -14.08 -24.28 -1.86
CA CYS A 321 -14.22 -22.96 -1.27
C CYS A 321 -15.17 -22.10 -2.12
N GLN A 322 -16.37 -21.82 -1.61
CA GLN A 322 -17.27 -20.82 -2.18
C GLN A 322 -16.74 -19.42 -1.83
N THR A 323 -15.93 -18.86 -2.72
CA THR A 323 -15.40 -17.50 -2.62
C THR A 323 -15.19 -16.90 -4.00
N SER A 324 -15.01 -15.57 -4.06
CA SER A 324 -14.68 -14.83 -5.27
C SER A 324 -13.29 -15.19 -5.81
N HIS A 325 -13.07 -14.95 -7.11
CA HIS A 325 -11.79 -15.22 -7.74
C HIS A 325 -10.68 -14.37 -7.11
N VAL A 326 -9.55 -14.99 -6.77
CA VAL A 326 -8.36 -14.27 -6.33
C VAL A 326 -7.61 -13.74 -7.54
N ILE A 327 -7.52 -12.42 -7.64
CA ILE A 327 -6.81 -11.74 -8.72
C ILE A 327 -5.40 -11.40 -8.25
N ILE A 328 -4.38 -11.60 -9.08
CA ILE A 328 -2.98 -11.29 -8.75
C ILE A 328 -2.36 -10.51 -9.89
N ARG A 329 -1.69 -9.39 -9.60
CA ARG A 329 -1.10 -8.50 -10.60
C ARG A 329 0.33 -8.13 -10.23
N ILE A 330 1.17 -7.98 -11.25
CA ILE A 330 2.53 -7.48 -11.13
C ILE A 330 2.44 -5.99 -11.51
N LEU A 331 2.48 -5.12 -10.51
CA LEU A 331 2.19 -3.69 -10.66
C LEU A 331 3.43 -2.86 -11.01
N SER A 332 4.63 -3.41 -10.80
CA SER A 332 5.85 -2.86 -11.35
C SER A 332 6.89 -3.96 -11.59
N VAL A 333 7.71 -3.76 -12.62
CA VAL A 333 8.92 -4.51 -12.94
C VAL A 333 9.98 -3.47 -13.33
N SER A 334 11.10 -3.40 -12.61
CA SER A 334 12.17 -2.43 -12.90
C SER A 334 13.56 -2.96 -12.57
N ASP A 335 14.54 -2.63 -13.41
CA ASP A 335 15.92 -3.07 -13.26
C ASP A 335 16.73 -2.11 -12.38
N LYS A 336 17.53 -2.67 -11.48
CA LYS A 336 18.24 -1.97 -10.40
C LYS A 336 19.63 -2.56 -10.17
N ILE A 337 20.45 -1.86 -9.39
CA ILE A 337 21.79 -2.30 -9.01
C ILE A 337 21.94 -2.17 -7.50
N CYS A 338 22.11 -3.29 -6.82
CA CYS A 338 22.47 -3.35 -5.41
C CYS A 338 23.93 -2.90 -5.28
N LYS A 339 24.14 -1.62 -4.96
CA LYS A 339 25.48 -1.03 -4.84
C LYS A 339 26.18 -1.58 -3.60
N VAL A 340 27.43 -2.02 -3.76
CA VAL A 340 28.27 -2.40 -2.61
C VAL A 340 28.54 -1.15 -1.76
N LYS A 341 28.29 -1.25 -0.46
CA LYS A 341 28.39 -0.13 0.49
C LYS A 341 29.86 0.31 0.71
N PRO A 342 30.10 1.57 1.15
CA PRO A 342 31.42 2.20 1.06
C PRO A 342 32.53 1.52 1.85
N ASN A 343 32.26 1.01 3.05
CA ASN A 343 33.30 0.51 3.95
C ASN A 343 33.81 -0.86 3.47
N LEU A 344 32.92 -1.75 3.04
CA LEU A 344 33.30 -3.02 2.39
C LEU A 344 34.09 -2.79 1.10
N LYS A 345 33.75 -1.77 0.32
CA LYS A 345 34.49 -1.40 -0.88
C LYS A 345 35.88 -0.81 -0.57
N LYS A 346 36.00 -0.04 0.51
CA LYS A 346 37.27 0.49 1.05
C LYS A 346 38.17 -0.63 1.61
N TYR A 347 37.56 -1.67 2.19
CA TYR A 347 38.25 -2.83 2.74
C TYR A 347 38.81 -3.75 1.64
N TYR A 348 38.04 -4.01 0.58
CA TYR A 348 38.40 -4.86 -0.57
C TYR A 348 38.52 -4.10 -1.91
N PRO A 349 39.40 -3.06 -2.01
CA PRO A 349 39.37 -2.08 -3.11
C PRO A 349 39.70 -2.62 -4.51
N CYS A 350 40.28 -3.82 -4.61
CA CYS A 350 40.62 -4.48 -5.87
C CYS A 350 39.82 -5.78 -6.11
N GLN A 351 38.85 -6.11 -5.25
CA GLN A 351 38.10 -7.38 -5.30
C GLN A 351 36.59 -7.18 -5.20
N ALA A 352 36.11 -6.16 -4.48
CA ALA A 352 34.68 -5.84 -4.43
C ALA A 352 34.18 -5.29 -5.77
N VAL A 353 33.14 -5.91 -6.33
CA VAL A 353 32.43 -5.40 -7.52
C VAL A 353 31.73 -4.07 -7.20
N ASN A 354 31.39 -3.29 -8.24
CA ASN A 354 30.67 -2.03 -8.05
C ASN A 354 29.23 -2.21 -7.52
N GLY A 355 28.61 -3.35 -7.81
CA GLY A 355 27.26 -3.71 -7.39
C GLY A 355 26.73 -4.89 -8.19
N TYR A 356 25.58 -5.41 -7.74
CA TYR A 356 24.92 -6.58 -8.33
C TYR A 356 23.63 -6.13 -9.02
N PRO A 357 23.49 -6.28 -10.36
CA PRO A 357 22.25 -5.98 -11.06
C PRO A 357 21.15 -6.98 -10.67
N TYR A 358 19.92 -6.48 -10.54
CA TYR A 358 18.73 -7.28 -10.25
C TYR A 358 17.49 -6.63 -10.85
N GLN A 359 16.50 -7.45 -11.20
CA GLN A 359 15.16 -6.97 -11.49
C GLN A 359 14.33 -7.00 -10.21
N THR A 360 13.58 -5.93 -9.90
CA THR A 360 12.59 -5.95 -8.83
C THR A 360 11.19 -6.06 -9.38
N LYS A 361 10.31 -6.78 -8.68
CA LYS A 361 8.89 -6.89 -9.03
C LYS A 361 8.01 -6.61 -7.81
N ALA A 362 6.92 -5.89 -8.05
CA ALA A 362 5.90 -5.56 -7.06
C ALA A 362 4.63 -6.39 -7.35
N ILE A 363 4.33 -7.38 -6.52
CA ILE A 363 3.31 -8.41 -6.74
C ILE A 363 2.20 -8.24 -5.69
N PHE A 364 0.95 -8.06 -6.11
CA PHE A 364 -0.18 -7.83 -5.21
C PHE A 364 -1.36 -8.74 -5.53
N ALA A 365 -2.08 -9.16 -4.48
CA ALA A 365 -3.28 -9.98 -4.58
C ALA A 365 -4.54 -9.27 -4.06
N PHE A 366 -5.62 -9.43 -4.80
CA PHE A 366 -6.93 -8.80 -4.62
C PHE A 366 -8.01 -9.88 -4.53
N GLN A 367 -9.08 -9.56 -3.82
CA GLN A 367 -10.28 -10.39 -3.73
C GLN A 367 -11.51 -9.50 -3.73
N GLU A 368 -12.52 -9.84 -4.54
CA GLU A 368 -13.81 -9.17 -4.50
C GLU A 368 -14.55 -9.52 -3.20
N ILE A 369 -14.91 -8.52 -2.40
CA ILE A 369 -15.69 -8.65 -1.17
C ILE A 369 -16.88 -7.69 -1.28
N ASP A 370 -18.10 -8.23 -1.25
CA ASP A 370 -19.38 -7.51 -1.46
C ASP A 370 -19.38 -6.64 -2.74
N GLY A 371 -18.95 -7.17 -3.90
CA GLY A 371 -18.93 -6.43 -5.17
C GLY A 371 -17.80 -5.39 -5.30
N VAL A 372 -16.75 -5.48 -4.47
CA VAL A 372 -15.65 -4.51 -4.41
C VAL A 372 -14.31 -5.21 -4.23
N ASP A 373 -13.32 -4.92 -5.08
CA ASP A 373 -11.95 -5.39 -4.91
C ASP A 373 -11.34 -4.93 -3.58
N VAL A 374 -10.70 -5.86 -2.87
CA VAL A 374 -9.92 -5.62 -1.65
C VAL A 374 -8.54 -6.22 -1.83
N ILE A 375 -7.51 -5.38 -1.80
CA ILE A 375 -6.11 -5.81 -1.73
C ILE A 375 -5.87 -6.47 -0.37
N PHE A 376 -5.25 -7.66 -0.35
CA PHE A 376 -5.09 -8.45 0.89
C PHE A 376 -3.69 -9.06 1.10
N CYS A 377 -2.84 -8.99 0.07
CA CYS A 377 -1.45 -9.45 0.08
C CYS A 377 -0.61 -8.55 -0.83
N GLY A 378 0.63 -8.25 -0.42
CA GLY A 378 1.61 -7.52 -1.21
C GLY A 378 3.01 -8.10 -1.01
N MET A 379 3.82 -8.14 -2.05
CA MET A 379 5.17 -8.70 -2.02
C MET A 379 6.11 -7.92 -2.94
N TYR A 380 7.30 -7.60 -2.43
CA TYR A 380 8.43 -7.08 -3.20
C TYR A 380 9.54 -8.12 -3.25
N VAL A 381 10.05 -8.37 -4.45
CA VAL A 381 11.13 -9.32 -4.70
C VAL A 381 12.30 -8.69 -5.45
N GLN A 382 13.47 -9.30 -5.32
CA GLN A 382 14.68 -9.01 -6.10
C GLN A 382 15.09 -10.30 -6.80
N GLU A 383 15.29 -10.25 -8.11
CA GLU A 383 15.68 -11.37 -8.96
C GLU A 383 17.05 -11.09 -9.58
N TYR A 384 18.07 -11.84 -9.14
CA TYR A 384 19.45 -11.77 -9.62
C TYR A 384 19.69 -12.92 -10.59
N ASP A 385 19.84 -12.59 -11.87
CA ASP A 385 19.74 -13.53 -12.98
C ASP A 385 21.03 -14.31 -13.27
N GLU A 386 21.16 -14.85 -14.48
CA GLU A 386 22.35 -15.57 -14.94
C GLU A 386 23.51 -14.67 -15.39
N HIS A 387 23.27 -13.37 -15.63
CA HIS A 387 24.28 -12.38 -16.00
C HIS A 387 24.84 -11.62 -14.78
N CYS A 388 24.09 -11.58 -13.67
CA CYS A 388 24.57 -11.05 -12.40
C CYS A 388 25.82 -11.81 -11.91
N PRO A 389 26.91 -11.13 -11.48
CA PRO A 389 28.11 -11.79 -10.98
C PRO A 389 27.87 -12.51 -9.64
N ALA A 390 28.73 -13.49 -9.36
CA ALA A 390 28.78 -14.19 -8.08
C ALA A 390 29.10 -13.18 -6.95
N PRO A 391 28.55 -13.37 -5.73
CA PRO A 391 27.82 -14.54 -5.25
C PRO A 391 26.31 -14.53 -5.55
N ASN A 392 25.79 -13.51 -6.23
CA ASN A 392 24.35 -13.29 -6.41
C ASN A 392 23.71 -14.03 -7.61
N THR A 393 24.50 -14.58 -8.53
CA THR A 393 24.04 -15.28 -9.74
C THR A 393 22.94 -16.32 -9.48
N ARG A 394 21.84 -16.28 -10.24
CA ARG A 394 20.66 -17.19 -10.15
C ARG A 394 20.04 -17.25 -8.74
N ARG A 395 19.94 -16.13 -8.04
CA ARG A 395 19.29 -16.04 -6.71
C ARG A 395 18.08 -15.10 -6.74
N VAL A 396 17.03 -15.44 -5.99
CA VAL A 396 15.95 -14.49 -5.68
C VAL A 396 15.91 -14.19 -4.18
N TYR A 397 15.50 -12.98 -3.82
CA TYR A 397 15.32 -12.54 -2.45
C TYR A 397 13.94 -11.90 -2.28
N ILE A 398 13.14 -12.39 -1.33
CA ILE A 398 11.85 -11.80 -0.98
C ILE A 398 12.11 -10.70 0.05
N SER A 399 12.12 -9.45 -0.42
CA SER A 399 12.53 -8.29 0.38
C SER A 399 11.45 -7.87 1.39
N TYR A 400 10.19 -7.89 0.96
CA TYR A 400 9.05 -7.55 1.80
C TYR A 400 7.87 -8.43 1.42
N PHE A 401 7.17 -8.96 2.41
CA PHE A 401 5.90 -9.65 2.26
C PHE A 401 4.96 -9.14 3.35
N ASP A 402 3.82 -8.58 2.96
CA ASP A 402 2.89 -7.93 3.86
C ASP A 402 1.44 -8.31 3.52
N THR A 403 0.55 -8.24 4.51
CA THR A 403 -0.81 -8.76 4.39
C THR A 403 -1.79 -8.00 5.26
N VAL A 404 -2.94 -7.62 4.71
CA VAL A 404 -4.08 -7.13 5.50
C VAL A 404 -5.12 -8.24 5.63
N HIS A 405 -5.57 -8.48 6.86
CA HIS A 405 -6.13 -9.78 7.24
C HIS A 405 -7.54 -10.11 6.72
N PHE A 406 -8.08 -9.35 5.76
CA PHE A 406 -9.51 -9.34 5.39
C PHE A 406 -9.99 -10.47 4.48
N PHE A 407 -9.08 -11.26 3.90
CA PHE A 407 -9.42 -12.37 3.00
C PHE A 407 -10.54 -13.29 3.53
N GLN A 408 -11.46 -13.66 2.64
CA GLN A 408 -12.63 -14.48 2.94
C GLN A 408 -12.67 -15.79 2.11
N PRO A 409 -13.06 -16.93 2.71
CA PRO A 409 -13.30 -17.13 4.13
C PRO A 409 -11.98 -17.20 4.91
N LYS A 410 -12.00 -16.62 6.12
CA LYS A 410 -10.85 -16.46 7.03
C LYS A 410 -10.04 -17.74 7.30
N ILE A 411 -10.64 -18.92 7.14
CA ILE A 411 -10.01 -20.22 7.37
C ILE A 411 -8.87 -20.52 6.38
N TYR A 412 -9.04 -20.25 5.09
CA TYR A 412 -8.02 -20.54 4.06
C TYR A 412 -6.96 -19.45 3.91
N ARG A 413 -7.15 -18.28 4.54
CA ARG A 413 -6.28 -17.09 4.39
C ARG A 413 -4.78 -17.40 4.51
N THR A 414 -4.39 -18.16 5.53
CA THR A 414 -2.98 -18.54 5.76
C THR A 414 -2.44 -19.45 4.66
N ASP A 415 -3.25 -20.39 4.19
CA ASP A 415 -2.84 -21.35 3.17
C ASP A 415 -2.84 -20.70 1.77
N VAL A 416 -3.69 -19.71 1.50
CA VAL A 416 -3.62 -18.83 0.31
C VAL A 416 -2.33 -18.01 0.28
N TYR A 417 -1.90 -17.42 1.41
CA TYR A 417 -0.59 -16.77 1.48
C TYR A 417 0.56 -17.76 1.20
N HIS A 418 0.42 -19.02 1.62
CA HIS A 418 1.37 -20.08 1.26
C HIS A 418 1.30 -20.42 -0.23
N GLU A 419 0.12 -20.50 -0.85
CA GLU A 419 -0.02 -20.77 -2.29
C GLU A 419 0.65 -19.71 -3.16
N ILE A 420 0.54 -18.42 -2.80
CA ILE A 420 1.20 -17.31 -3.50
C ILE A 420 2.74 -17.49 -3.43
N LEU A 421 3.29 -17.74 -2.24
CA LEU A 421 4.73 -17.91 -2.05
C LEU A 421 5.27 -19.18 -2.72
N ILE A 422 4.56 -20.30 -2.61
CA ILE A 422 4.96 -21.57 -3.22
C ILE A 422 4.86 -21.49 -4.75
N GLY A 423 3.83 -20.83 -5.28
CA GLY A 423 3.72 -20.55 -6.72
C GLY A 423 4.84 -19.65 -7.25
N TYR A 424 5.28 -18.65 -6.48
CA TYR A 424 6.42 -17.82 -6.86
C TYR A 424 7.73 -18.63 -6.85
N LEU A 425 7.96 -19.47 -5.85
CA LEU A 425 9.12 -20.38 -5.79
C LEU A 425 9.14 -21.40 -6.94
N ASP A 426 7.97 -21.90 -7.37
CA ASP A 426 7.82 -22.76 -8.54
C ASP A 426 8.12 -22.01 -9.84
N TYR A 427 7.57 -20.80 -10.00
CA TYR A 427 7.84 -19.94 -11.16
C TYR A 427 9.34 -19.69 -11.33
N VAL A 428 10.03 -19.16 -10.31
CA VAL A 428 11.46 -18.83 -10.45
C VAL A 428 12.33 -20.07 -10.59
N LYS A 429 11.92 -21.22 -10.05
CA LYS A 429 12.57 -22.52 -10.33
C LYS A 429 12.47 -22.88 -11.81
N GLN A 430 11.29 -22.74 -12.42
CA GLN A 430 11.10 -23.01 -13.86
C GLN A 430 11.94 -22.05 -14.73
N HIS A 431 12.16 -20.83 -14.26
CA HIS A 431 12.99 -19.80 -14.91
C HIS A 431 14.49 -19.90 -14.57
N GLY A 432 14.94 -21.02 -14.00
CA GLY A 432 16.38 -21.30 -13.83
C GLY A 432 17.08 -20.58 -12.68
N TYR A 433 16.34 -20.03 -11.71
CA TYR A 433 16.91 -19.55 -10.45
C TYR A 433 17.20 -20.75 -9.52
N MET A 434 18.42 -20.80 -8.95
CA MET A 434 18.90 -21.93 -8.16
C MET A 434 18.53 -21.83 -6.69
N TYR A 435 18.49 -20.61 -6.15
CA TYR A 435 18.25 -20.32 -4.75
C TYR A 435 17.20 -19.23 -4.54
N ALA A 436 16.40 -19.37 -3.49
CA ALA A 436 15.56 -18.30 -2.96
C ALA A 436 15.96 -17.97 -1.51
N HIS A 437 15.82 -16.71 -1.12
CA HIS A 437 16.21 -16.20 0.20
C HIS A 437 15.05 -15.50 0.89
N ILE A 438 14.83 -15.80 2.17
CA ILE A 438 13.82 -15.14 3.01
C ILE A 438 14.45 -14.71 4.35
N TRP A 439 14.39 -13.41 4.63
CA TRP A 439 14.63 -12.87 5.96
C TRP A 439 13.29 -12.83 6.73
N ALA A 440 13.10 -13.74 7.69
CA ALA A 440 11.87 -13.90 8.44
C ALA A 440 11.73 -12.88 9.59
N CYS A 441 11.88 -11.59 9.27
CA CYS A 441 11.76 -10.50 10.22
C CYS A 441 10.29 -10.10 10.41
N PRO A 442 9.78 -9.98 11.66
CA PRO A 442 8.51 -9.31 11.92
C PRO A 442 8.70 -7.79 11.90
N ALA A 443 7.71 -7.05 11.42
CA ALA A 443 7.71 -5.59 11.50
C ALA A 443 7.74 -5.11 12.97
N HIS A 444 8.49 -4.02 13.23
CA HIS A 444 8.51 -3.37 14.54
C HIS A 444 7.19 -2.64 14.81
N GLU A 445 6.86 -2.40 16.08
CA GLU A 445 5.65 -1.68 16.46
C GLU A 445 5.62 -0.28 15.82
N ASN A 446 4.53 0.02 15.10
CA ASN A 446 4.30 1.25 14.31
C ASN A 446 5.12 1.41 13.02
N LEU A 447 5.81 0.37 12.53
CA LEU A 447 6.32 0.32 11.16
C LEU A 447 5.47 -0.63 10.31
N ASP A 448 4.88 -0.15 9.22
CA ASP A 448 4.25 -0.98 8.20
C ASP A 448 5.30 -1.40 7.14
N TYR A 449 5.20 -2.60 6.56
CA TYR A 449 6.11 -3.01 5.49
C TYR A 449 5.68 -2.48 4.13
N ILE A 450 4.40 -2.61 3.79
CA ILE A 450 3.78 -2.17 2.53
C ILE A 450 2.42 -1.50 2.82
N PHE A 451 1.57 -2.09 3.66
CA PHE A 451 0.20 -1.59 3.87
C PHE A 451 0.12 -0.59 5.03
N HIS A 452 -0.06 0.69 4.70
CA HIS A 452 -0.21 1.76 5.69
C HIS A 452 -1.39 1.50 6.65
N ARG A 453 -1.09 1.51 7.95
CA ARG A 453 -2.02 1.40 9.08
C ARG A 453 -2.80 0.09 9.07
N HIS A 454 -2.16 -0.97 9.55
CA HIS A 454 -2.82 -2.25 9.80
C HIS A 454 -4.01 -2.19 10.79
N PRO A 455 -4.97 -3.14 10.73
CA PRO A 455 -6.09 -3.21 11.67
C PRO A 455 -5.64 -3.42 13.12
N SER A 456 -6.31 -2.77 14.08
CA SER A 456 -5.97 -2.81 15.51
C SER A 456 -5.98 -4.24 16.12
N GLU A 457 -6.81 -5.09 15.54
CA GLU A 457 -7.04 -6.49 15.88
C GLU A 457 -6.09 -7.45 15.13
N GLN A 458 -5.36 -6.96 14.12
CA GLN A 458 -4.31 -7.70 13.41
C GLN A 458 -3.02 -7.69 14.22
N ARG A 459 -2.92 -8.62 15.17
CA ARG A 459 -1.69 -8.83 15.95
C ARG A 459 -0.53 -9.26 15.04
N MET A 460 0.54 -8.47 15.05
CA MET A 460 1.80 -8.82 14.37
C MET A 460 2.37 -10.16 14.92
N PRO A 461 3.04 -10.96 14.07
CA PRO A 461 3.65 -12.21 14.51
C PRO A 461 4.91 -11.94 15.35
N THR A 462 5.12 -12.72 16.41
CA THR A 462 6.43 -12.78 17.07
C THR A 462 7.46 -13.45 16.15
N LEU A 463 8.75 -13.18 16.36
CA LEU A 463 9.85 -13.76 15.58
C LEU A 463 9.72 -15.29 15.42
N LYS A 464 9.54 -16.03 16.52
CA LYS A 464 9.37 -17.49 16.46
C LYS A 464 8.09 -17.93 15.72
N ARG A 465 7.05 -17.10 15.69
CA ARG A 465 5.80 -17.37 14.95
C ARG A 465 5.99 -17.19 13.45
N ILE A 466 6.68 -16.15 12.99
CA ILE A 466 6.97 -15.97 11.55
C ILE A 466 7.97 -17.01 11.06
N GLN A 467 9.02 -17.33 11.83
CA GLN A 467 9.94 -18.45 11.54
C GLN A 467 9.19 -19.78 11.37
N ASN A 468 8.28 -20.14 12.30
CA ASN A 468 7.48 -21.36 12.20
C ASN A 468 6.48 -21.33 11.03
N TRP A 469 5.99 -20.15 10.64
CA TRP A 469 5.11 -19.96 9.49
C TRP A 469 5.86 -20.20 8.17
N CYS A 470 7.07 -19.63 8.02
CA CYS A 470 7.97 -19.92 6.90
C CYS A 470 8.31 -21.41 6.82
N LYS A 471 8.63 -22.06 7.96
CA LYS A 471 8.88 -23.51 8.02
C LYS A 471 7.65 -24.34 7.58
N LYS A 472 6.41 -23.96 7.94
CA LYS A 472 5.19 -24.62 7.42
C LYS A 472 5.07 -24.49 5.90
N MET A 473 5.29 -23.28 5.36
CA MET A 473 5.22 -23.01 3.92
C MET A 473 6.27 -23.84 3.15
N LEU A 474 7.53 -23.82 3.59
CA LEU A 474 8.62 -24.52 2.92
C LEU A 474 8.51 -26.04 3.01
N ASN A 475 8.03 -26.59 4.13
CA ASN A 475 7.75 -28.03 4.25
C ASN A 475 6.66 -28.50 3.26
N LYS A 476 5.65 -27.66 2.99
CA LYS A 476 4.66 -27.93 1.93
C LYS A 476 5.29 -27.86 0.54
N ALA A 477 6.13 -26.86 0.27
CA ALA A 477 6.88 -26.76 -0.99
C ALA A 477 7.81 -27.94 -1.26
N ILE A 478 8.38 -28.55 -0.20
CA ILE A 478 9.18 -29.79 -0.29
C ILE A 478 8.29 -31.00 -0.59
N ALA A 479 7.14 -31.13 0.07
CA ALA A 479 6.18 -32.21 -0.20
C ALA A 479 5.67 -32.19 -1.66
N GLU A 480 5.50 -30.99 -2.23
CA GLU A 480 5.15 -30.75 -3.63
C GLU A 480 6.34 -30.85 -4.61
N ARG A 481 7.57 -31.11 -4.13
CA ARG A 481 8.82 -31.22 -4.91
C ARG A 481 9.26 -29.92 -5.63
N ILE A 482 8.72 -28.78 -5.19
CA ILE A 482 9.10 -27.45 -5.67
C ILE A 482 10.42 -27.05 -5.02
N VAL A 483 10.49 -27.09 -3.70
CA VAL A 483 11.75 -26.90 -2.95
C VAL A 483 12.45 -28.25 -2.79
N ILE A 484 13.78 -28.29 -2.97
CA ILE A 484 14.58 -29.49 -2.71
C ILE A 484 14.91 -29.60 -1.22
N SER A 485 15.38 -28.49 -0.65
CA SER A 485 15.68 -28.34 0.78
C SER A 485 15.74 -26.86 1.13
N TYR A 486 15.60 -26.53 2.41
CA TYR A 486 16.01 -25.24 2.94
C TYR A 486 16.96 -25.44 4.11
N LYS A 487 17.82 -24.46 4.34
CA LYS A 487 18.80 -24.40 5.43
C LYS A 487 18.76 -23.01 6.06
N ASP A 488 19.39 -22.87 7.21
CA ASP A 488 19.78 -21.55 7.68
C ASP A 488 21.05 -21.06 6.98
N ILE A 489 21.29 -19.74 7.00
CA ILE A 489 22.43 -19.12 6.32
C ILE A 489 23.80 -19.61 6.85
N MET A 490 23.90 -19.95 8.14
CA MET A 490 25.16 -20.42 8.73
C MET A 490 25.54 -21.79 8.13
N GLN A 491 24.59 -22.72 8.06
CA GLN A 491 24.81 -24.02 7.43
C GLN A 491 25.06 -23.90 5.92
N ASP A 492 24.39 -22.98 5.21
CA ASP A 492 24.65 -22.75 3.77
C ASP A 492 26.07 -22.20 3.52
N CYS A 493 26.57 -21.26 4.35
CA CYS A 493 27.94 -20.78 4.25
C CYS A 493 28.99 -21.88 4.52
N LEU A 494 28.73 -22.78 5.48
CA LEU A 494 29.60 -23.93 5.77
C LEU A 494 29.60 -24.94 4.63
N ASP A 495 28.42 -25.29 4.09
CA ASP A 495 28.29 -26.30 3.03
C ASP A 495 28.90 -25.84 1.70
N ASN A 496 28.77 -24.54 1.38
CA ASN A 496 29.41 -23.92 0.21
C ASN A 496 30.88 -23.50 0.46
N GLN A 497 31.44 -23.82 1.64
CA GLN A 497 32.83 -23.57 2.01
C GLN A 497 33.27 -22.10 1.87
N VAL A 498 32.43 -21.15 2.26
CA VAL A 498 32.68 -19.69 2.20
C VAL A 498 34.03 -19.34 2.85
N GLN A 499 34.96 -18.77 2.06
CA GLN A 499 36.32 -18.39 2.50
C GLN A 499 36.45 -16.89 2.75
N THR A 500 35.59 -16.06 2.15
CA THR A 500 35.62 -14.60 2.24
C THR A 500 34.22 -14.02 2.39
N ILE A 501 34.15 -12.78 2.88
CA ILE A 501 32.88 -12.05 3.00
C ILE A 501 32.28 -11.72 1.63
N LEU A 502 33.10 -11.71 0.57
CA LEU A 502 32.68 -11.50 -0.82
C LEU A 502 31.95 -12.71 -1.41
N ASP A 503 32.03 -13.89 -0.79
CA ASP A 503 31.29 -15.09 -1.20
C ASP A 503 29.86 -15.15 -0.61
N ILE A 504 29.52 -14.24 0.32
CA ILE A 504 28.22 -14.17 0.98
C ILE A 504 27.23 -13.38 0.10
N PRO A 505 26.04 -13.93 -0.24
CA PRO A 505 25.03 -13.23 -1.04
C PRO A 505 24.65 -11.85 -0.49
N TYR A 506 24.59 -10.85 -1.37
CA TYR A 506 24.54 -9.44 -1.00
C TYR A 506 23.29 -8.77 -1.58
N PHE A 507 22.23 -8.65 -0.79
CA PHE A 507 20.91 -8.20 -1.26
C PHE A 507 20.57 -6.76 -0.85
N ASP A 508 19.76 -6.06 -1.65
CA ASP A 508 19.43 -4.67 -1.34
C ASP A 508 18.45 -4.56 -0.17
N GLY A 509 18.70 -3.65 0.75
CA GLY A 509 17.95 -3.50 2.00
C GLY A 509 18.04 -4.67 3.00
N ASP A 510 18.89 -5.67 2.78
CA ASP A 510 19.07 -6.81 3.69
C ASP A 510 19.97 -6.49 4.91
N PHE A 511 19.84 -7.33 5.94
CA PHE A 511 20.57 -7.27 7.20
C PHE A 511 22.08 -7.46 7.05
N TRP A 512 22.54 -8.42 6.23
CA TRP A 512 23.96 -8.77 6.18
C TRP A 512 24.84 -7.63 5.63
N PRO A 513 24.48 -6.94 4.53
CA PRO A 513 25.18 -5.74 4.08
C PRO A 513 25.31 -4.63 5.13
N TYR A 514 24.29 -4.42 5.98
CA TYR A 514 24.35 -3.41 7.04
C TYR A 514 25.24 -3.85 8.22
N MET A 515 25.13 -5.13 8.59
CA MET A 515 25.95 -5.74 9.65
C MET A 515 27.45 -5.72 9.29
N ILE A 516 27.80 -6.00 8.03
CA ILE A 516 29.18 -5.98 7.54
C ILE A 516 29.79 -4.57 7.62
N GLU A 517 29.08 -3.52 7.20
CA GLU A 517 29.57 -2.13 7.33
C GLU A 517 29.82 -1.75 8.80
N ASN A 518 28.88 -2.11 9.70
CA ASN A 518 29.00 -1.81 11.13
C ASN A 518 30.23 -2.46 11.78
N TYR A 519 30.54 -3.71 11.43
CA TYR A 519 31.72 -4.39 11.96
C TYR A 519 33.03 -3.86 11.35
N ILE A 520 33.04 -3.46 10.08
CA ILE A 520 34.20 -2.76 9.50
C ILE A 520 34.43 -1.41 10.20
N GLU A 521 33.37 -0.66 10.50
CA GLU A 521 33.47 0.57 11.27
C GLU A 521 33.95 0.37 12.72
N GLN A 522 33.73 -0.80 13.32
CA GLN A 522 34.26 -1.11 14.65
C GLN A 522 35.75 -1.40 14.58
N ILE A 523 36.19 -2.25 13.64
CA ILE A 523 37.62 -2.53 13.40
C ILE A 523 38.39 -1.25 13.05
N GLU A 524 37.84 -0.35 12.22
CA GLU A 524 38.51 0.93 11.91
C GLU A 524 38.59 1.92 13.08
N LYS A 525 37.76 1.77 14.12
CA LYS A 525 37.83 2.56 15.36
C LYS A 525 38.84 1.93 16.34
N GLU A 526 38.80 0.60 16.48
CA GLU A 526 39.76 -0.18 17.28
C GLU A 526 41.20 0.03 16.75
N GLU A 527 41.43 -0.09 15.43
CA GLU A 527 42.73 0.22 14.79
C GLU A 527 43.18 1.68 15.02
N TYR A 528 42.26 2.63 15.22
CA TYR A 528 42.59 4.04 15.46
C TYR A 528 42.92 4.30 16.93
N GLU A 529 42.16 3.73 17.87
CA GLU A 529 42.39 3.87 19.31
C GLU A 529 43.70 3.19 19.76
N GLU A 530 44.08 2.06 19.14
CA GLU A 530 45.41 1.44 19.35
C GLU A 530 46.57 2.31 18.83
N LEU A 531 46.35 3.11 17.78
CA LEU A 531 47.37 4.00 17.21
C LEU A 531 47.60 5.27 18.03
N ASP A 532 46.56 5.79 18.70
CA ASP A 532 46.65 6.98 19.57
C ASP A 532 47.12 6.65 21.00
N ASN A 533 47.09 5.38 21.45
CA ASN A 533 47.58 4.95 22.79
C ASN A 533 48.61 3.78 22.78
N PRO A 534 49.84 3.97 22.26
CA PRO A 534 50.79 2.87 22.03
C PRO A 534 51.52 2.30 23.28
N PHE A 535 51.08 2.59 24.51
CA PHE A 535 51.97 2.52 25.70
C PHE A 535 51.50 1.69 26.91
N GLU A 536 50.27 1.15 26.94
CA GLU A 536 49.78 0.38 28.11
C GLU A 536 49.92 -1.15 27.97
N SER A 537 50.31 -1.67 26.81
CA SER A 537 50.19 -3.10 26.46
C SER A 537 51.43 -3.99 26.72
N GLU A 538 52.48 -3.51 27.39
CA GLU A 538 53.64 -4.33 27.79
C GLU A 538 54.02 -4.15 29.28
N ASN A 539 53.59 -5.09 30.14
CA ASN A 539 54.32 -5.40 31.39
C ASN A 539 53.93 -6.75 32.03
N SER A 540 54.52 -7.86 31.54
CA SER A 540 54.77 -9.01 32.41
C SER A 540 56.03 -9.79 32.02
N THR A 541 56.93 -9.99 33.00
CA THR A 541 58.10 -10.91 33.02
C THR A 541 59.23 -10.76 31.96
N ASN A 542 60.27 -10.03 32.38
CA ASN A 542 61.71 -10.10 32.03
C ASN A 542 62.24 -11.25 31.12
N ILE A 543 63.17 -10.95 30.19
CA ILE A 543 64.64 -11.19 30.36
C ILE A 543 65.51 -10.64 29.19
N SER A 544 66.63 -10.00 29.57
CA SER A 544 67.87 -9.62 28.84
C SER A 544 67.98 -9.47 27.29
N SER A 545 68.13 -8.20 26.87
CA SER A 545 69.34 -7.65 26.19
C SER A 545 69.56 -7.67 24.65
N LYS A 546 69.98 -6.47 24.17
CA LYS A 546 70.92 -6.17 23.06
C LYS A 546 70.53 -6.39 21.58
N ARG A 547 70.14 -5.27 20.93
CA ARG A 547 70.80 -4.56 19.78
C ARG A 547 69.84 -4.14 18.67
N LYS A 548 70.10 -2.94 18.12
CA LYS A 548 69.40 -2.35 16.97
C LYS A 548 69.73 -3.11 15.68
N SER A 549 68.74 -3.23 14.80
CA SER A 549 68.92 -3.05 13.35
C SER A 549 67.69 -2.32 12.80
N ALA A 550 67.85 -1.57 11.70
CA ALA A 550 66.73 -0.91 11.04
C ALA A 550 66.16 -1.81 9.93
N SER A 551 64.84 -1.90 9.81
CA SER A 551 64.19 -2.59 8.69
C SER A 551 63.47 -1.63 7.76
N THR A 552 63.55 -1.91 6.45
CA THR A 552 62.98 -1.15 5.34
C THR A 552 61.45 -1.07 5.36
N ASP A 553 60.87 -0.14 4.58
CA ASP A 553 59.41 0.01 4.44
C ASP A 553 58.70 -1.24 3.88
N GLU A 554 59.44 -2.20 3.31
CA GLU A 554 58.93 -3.54 2.99
C GLU A 554 58.37 -4.25 4.23
N ASN A 555 59.02 -4.14 5.39
CA ASN A 555 58.49 -4.72 6.64
C ASN A 555 57.21 -4.02 7.11
N LYS A 556 57.02 -2.72 6.84
CA LYS A 556 55.74 -2.04 7.11
C LYS A 556 54.63 -2.49 6.17
N ARG A 557 54.95 -2.75 4.89
CA ARG A 557 54.01 -3.35 3.93
C ARG A 557 53.65 -4.78 4.33
N LEU A 558 54.64 -5.62 4.63
CA LEU A 558 54.47 -7.01 5.06
C LEU A 558 53.63 -7.10 6.33
N LYS A 559 53.89 -6.24 7.33
CA LYS A 559 53.05 -6.18 8.53
C LYS A 559 51.62 -5.78 8.17
N LYS A 560 51.39 -4.67 7.44
CA LYS A 560 50.04 -4.28 6.98
C LYS A 560 49.32 -5.34 6.13
N THR A 561 50.01 -6.22 5.42
CA THR A 561 49.37 -7.36 4.73
C THR A 561 49.07 -8.53 5.67
N ALA A 562 49.93 -8.82 6.64
CA ALA A 562 49.69 -9.85 7.66
C ALA A 562 48.53 -9.44 8.60
N ASP A 563 48.56 -8.20 9.10
CA ASP A 563 47.50 -7.59 9.90
C ASP A 563 46.17 -7.63 9.12
N ARG A 564 46.15 -7.28 7.82
CA ARG A 564 44.93 -7.38 6.99
C ARG A 564 44.46 -8.81 6.73
N MET A 565 45.35 -9.78 6.60
CA MET A 565 44.95 -11.20 6.49
C MET A 565 44.35 -11.71 7.80
N SER A 566 44.92 -11.31 8.95
CA SER A 566 44.36 -11.55 10.27
C SER A 566 42.98 -10.91 10.40
N ASN A 567 42.85 -9.62 10.08
CA ASN A 567 41.62 -8.85 10.27
C ASN A 567 40.51 -9.30 9.29
N SER A 568 40.85 -9.77 8.09
CA SER A 568 39.88 -10.39 7.17
C SER A 568 39.33 -11.72 7.70
N SER A 569 40.17 -12.53 8.36
CA SER A 569 39.75 -13.77 9.02
C SER A 569 38.91 -13.49 10.27
N TYR A 570 39.33 -12.50 11.07
CA TYR A 570 38.59 -12.01 12.24
C TYR A 570 37.19 -11.49 11.86
N LEU A 571 37.08 -10.64 10.85
CA LEU A 571 35.80 -10.10 10.39
C LEU A 571 34.88 -11.22 9.88
N LEU A 572 35.39 -12.21 9.12
CA LEU A 572 34.59 -13.36 8.68
C LEU A 572 34.10 -14.20 9.88
N SER A 573 34.97 -14.52 10.83
CA SER A 573 34.60 -15.27 12.04
C SER A 573 33.60 -14.52 12.94
N THR A 574 33.68 -13.18 12.99
CA THR A 574 32.72 -12.31 13.68
C THR A 574 31.36 -12.34 12.98
N ILE A 575 31.33 -12.27 11.64
CA ILE A 575 30.11 -12.44 10.84
C ILE A 575 29.51 -13.84 11.03
N PHE A 576 30.32 -14.90 11.05
CA PHE A 576 29.86 -16.28 11.31
C PHE A 576 29.29 -16.45 12.74
N SER A 577 29.88 -15.80 13.74
CA SER A 577 29.32 -15.74 15.11
C SER A 577 27.95 -15.05 15.14
N ALA A 578 27.78 -13.97 14.36
CA ALA A 578 26.48 -13.33 14.19
C ALA A 578 25.48 -14.18 13.38
N MET A 579 25.93 -14.92 12.35
CA MET A 579 25.11 -15.88 11.63
C MET A 579 24.58 -16.97 12.56
N GLU A 580 25.44 -17.63 13.33
CA GLU A 580 25.03 -18.64 14.33
C GLU A 580 23.98 -18.09 15.31
N LYS A 581 24.15 -16.84 15.78
CA LYS A 581 23.20 -16.16 16.68
C LYS A 581 21.82 -15.93 16.06
N TYR A 582 21.73 -15.59 14.77
CA TYR A 582 20.48 -15.21 14.11
C TYR A 582 19.90 -16.27 13.15
N LYS A 583 20.57 -17.42 12.98
CA LYS A 583 20.36 -18.39 11.90
C LYS A 583 18.92 -18.83 11.65
N GLU A 584 18.11 -19.03 12.70
CA GLU A 584 16.68 -19.39 12.53
C GLU A 584 15.83 -18.36 11.77
N THR A 585 16.36 -17.15 11.54
CA THR A 585 15.69 -16.01 10.89
C THR A 585 15.99 -15.90 9.41
N PHE A 586 17.05 -16.56 8.90
CA PHE A 586 17.50 -16.42 7.52
C PHE A 586 17.44 -17.77 6.80
N PHE A 587 16.50 -17.89 5.88
CA PHE A 587 16.24 -19.14 5.15
C PHE A 587 16.91 -19.07 3.77
N VAL A 588 17.86 -19.97 3.53
CA VAL A 588 18.38 -20.25 2.18
C VAL A 588 17.66 -21.47 1.63
N ILE A 589 17.00 -21.31 0.48
CA ILE A 589 16.06 -22.28 -0.08
C ILE A 589 16.64 -22.78 -1.41
N ARG A 590 16.91 -24.08 -1.52
CA ARG A 590 17.46 -24.70 -2.74
C ARG A 590 16.33 -25.16 -3.66
N LEU A 591 16.31 -24.62 -4.88
CA LEU A 591 15.32 -24.92 -5.92
C LEU A 591 15.84 -25.94 -6.94
N HIS A 592 17.13 -25.87 -7.27
CA HIS A 592 17.83 -26.80 -8.17
C HIS A 592 19.06 -27.44 -7.52
N ASN A 593 19.38 -28.65 -7.96
CA ASN A 593 20.70 -29.24 -7.75
C ASN A 593 21.72 -28.57 -8.69
N GLU A 594 23.02 -28.75 -8.42
CA GLU A 594 24.04 -28.40 -9.40
C GLU A 594 23.96 -29.35 -10.60
N ILE A 595 23.79 -28.78 -11.79
CA ILE A 595 23.62 -29.51 -13.07
C ILE A 595 24.45 -28.79 -14.13
N THR A 596 25.01 -29.54 -15.08
CA THR A 596 25.89 -29.02 -16.15
C THR A 596 25.19 -28.11 -17.17
N SER A 597 23.87 -28.06 -17.19
CA SER A 597 23.08 -27.12 -18.00
C SER A 597 21.77 -26.76 -17.29
N TYR A 598 21.57 -25.46 -17.03
CA TYR A 598 20.29 -24.92 -16.54
C TYR A 598 19.43 -24.47 -17.73
N PRO A 599 18.09 -24.49 -17.62
CA PRO A 599 17.23 -23.91 -18.64
C PRO A 599 17.43 -22.39 -18.71
N THR A 600 18.04 -21.91 -19.80
CA THR A 600 18.14 -20.49 -20.14
C THR A 600 16.79 -20.01 -20.66
N PHE A 601 15.87 -19.68 -19.74
CA PHE A 601 14.59 -19.07 -20.09
C PHE A 601 14.70 -17.54 -19.98
N HIS A 602 14.77 -16.86 -21.12
CA HIS A 602 14.63 -15.40 -21.16
C HIS A 602 13.16 -15.04 -20.93
N ASP A 603 12.81 -14.70 -19.70
CA ASP A 603 11.50 -14.16 -19.36
C ASP A 603 11.39 -12.74 -19.93
N ILE A 604 10.73 -12.59 -21.09
CA ILE A 604 10.44 -11.29 -21.71
C ILE A 604 9.28 -10.62 -20.95
N ASN A 605 9.46 -10.41 -19.64
CA ASN A 605 8.67 -9.44 -18.89
C ASN A 605 8.99 -8.07 -19.48
N ALA A 606 8.04 -7.49 -20.22
CA ALA A 606 8.10 -6.08 -20.54
C ALA A 606 8.23 -5.27 -19.24
N VAL A 607 9.09 -4.24 -19.24
CA VAL A 607 9.30 -3.37 -18.09
C VAL A 607 7.98 -2.69 -17.73
N ILE A 608 7.40 -3.06 -16.58
CA ILE A 608 6.18 -2.44 -16.05
C ILE A 608 6.61 -1.23 -15.22
N GLN A 609 6.80 -0.10 -15.88
CA GLN A 609 7.06 1.16 -15.21
C GLN A 609 5.76 1.66 -14.55
N CYS A 610 5.78 1.74 -13.23
CA CYS A 610 4.77 2.40 -12.42
C CYS A 610 5.49 3.01 -11.22
N ASP A 611 5.66 4.33 -11.22
CA ASP A 611 6.56 4.99 -10.27
C ASP A 611 6.05 4.88 -8.82
N ILE A 612 4.72 4.90 -8.64
CA ILE A 612 4.03 4.63 -7.36
C ILE A 612 4.48 3.29 -6.76
N MET A 613 4.60 2.26 -7.59
CA MET A 613 4.88 0.88 -7.18
C MET A 613 6.37 0.51 -7.22
N ASN A 614 7.22 1.33 -7.84
CA ASN A 614 8.64 1.08 -8.09
C ASN A 614 9.44 0.77 -6.80
N THR A 615 9.09 1.37 -5.66
CA THR A 615 9.59 0.93 -4.34
C THR A 615 8.51 0.99 -3.28
N ARG A 616 8.63 0.14 -2.26
CA ARG A 616 7.76 0.19 -1.08
C ARG A 616 7.78 1.54 -0.35
N ASN A 617 8.85 2.32 -0.46
CA ASN A 617 8.97 3.63 0.18
C ASN A 617 8.15 4.70 -0.56
N ILE A 618 8.16 4.67 -1.90
CA ILE A 618 7.31 5.55 -2.72
C ILE A 618 5.84 5.17 -2.49
N PHE A 619 5.51 3.87 -2.53
CA PHE A 619 4.16 3.38 -2.27
C PHE A 619 3.65 3.82 -0.89
N LEU A 620 4.43 3.57 0.17
CA LEU A 620 4.09 3.99 1.54
C LEU A 620 3.90 5.52 1.63
N SER A 621 4.82 6.31 1.08
CA SER A 621 4.70 7.77 1.09
C SER A 621 3.41 8.25 0.43
N PHE A 622 3.08 7.69 -0.74
CA PHE A 622 1.86 7.99 -1.48
C PHE A 622 0.59 7.64 -0.68
N VAL A 623 0.49 6.43 -0.10
CA VAL A 623 -0.70 6.06 0.69
C VAL A 623 -0.80 6.83 2.01
N CYS A 624 0.32 7.17 2.65
CA CYS A 624 0.37 8.07 3.81
C CYS A 624 -0.20 9.46 3.46
N GLN A 625 0.32 10.09 2.41
CA GLN A 625 -0.10 11.44 1.96
C GLN A 625 -1.58 11.51 1.59
N LYS A 626 -2.15 10.42 1.05
CA LYS A 626 -3.56 10.33 0.64
C LYS A 626 -4.50 9.84 1.75
N ASN A 627 -3.99 9.56 2.97
CA ASN A 627 -4.72 8.89 4.06
C ASN A 627 -5.36 7.54 3.64
N TYR A 628 -4.74 6.81 2.70
CA TYR A 628 -5.19 5.49 2.23
C TYR A 628 -4.78 4.39 3.22
N GLU A 629 -5.42 4.34 4.38
CA GLU A 629 -5.23 3.29 5.38
C GLU A 629 -5.85 1.94 4.99
N PHE A 630 -5.33 0.85 5.57
CA PHE A 630 -5.92 -0.49 5.52
C PHE A 630 -6.42 -0.97 6.89
N SER A 631 -6.75 -0.04 7.79
CA SER A 631 -7.02 -0.30 9.21
C SER A 631 -8.38 -0.92 9.54
N SER A 632 -9.28 -0.98 8.56
CA SER A 632 -10.62 -1.57 8.68
C SER A 632 -11.13 -1.91 7.27
N LEU A 633 -12.02 -2.91 7.13
CA LEU A 633 -12.48 -3.40 5.81
C LEU A 633 -13.01 -2.27 4.91
N ARG A 634 -13.74 -1.29 5.47
CA ARG A 634 -14.25 -0.12 4.73
C ARG A 634 -13.12 0.78 4.20
N ARG A 635 -12.07 1.02 5.01
CA ARG A 635 -10.89 1.79 4.58
C ARG A 635 -10.08 0.98 3.56
N ALA A 636 -9.86 -0.31 3.79
CA ALA A 636 -9.20 -1.19 2.82
C ALA A 636 -9.91 -1.25 1.46
N LYS A 637 -11.26 -1.31 1.43
CA LYS A 637 -12.06 -1.16 0.19
C LYS A 637 -11.82 0.20 -0.48
N PHE A 638 -11.98 1.30 0.26
CA PHE A 638 -11.80 2.66 -0.28
C PHE A 638 -10.38 2.89 -0.82
N SER A 639 -9.36 2.51 -0.05
CA SER A 639 -7.95 2.56 -0.43
C SER A 639 -7.63 1.66 -1.62
N THR A 640 -8.28 0.49 -1.75
CA THR A 640 -8.13 -0.37 -2.93
C THR A 640 -8.75 0.26 -4.17
N ILE A 641 -10.00 0.76 -4.11
CA ILE A 641 -10.64 1.46 -5.24
C ILE A 641 -9.80 2.68 -5.67
N SER A 642 -9.34 3.48 -4.71
CA SER A 642 -8.53 4.68 -4.98
C SER A 642 -7.20 4.31 -5.64
N LEU A 643 -6.53 3.28 -5.11
CA LEU A 643 -5.27 2.80 -5.67
C LEU A 643 -5.46 2.18 -7.07
N LEU A 644 -6.54 1.44 -7.31
CA LEU A 644 -6.84 0.88 -8.63
C LEU A 644 -7.06 1.98 -9.67
N TYR A 645 -7.79 3.05 -9.32
CA TYR A 645 -7.89 4.23 -10.19
C TYR A 645 -6.50 4.81 -10.50
N GLU A 646 -5.68 5.10 -9.48
CA GLU A 646 -4.36 5.73 -9.64
C GLU A 646 -3.38 4.83 -10.44
N LEU A 647 -3.48 3.49 -10.31
CA LEU A 647 -2.70 2.53 -11.11
C LEU A 647 -3.13 2.51 -12.58
N HIS A 648 -4.44 2.52 -12.83
CA HIS A 648 -4.98 2.59 -14.19
C HIS A 648 -4.64 3.93 -14.86
N THR A 649 -4.74 5.07 -14.17
CA THR A 649 -4.39 6.37 -14.77
C THR A 649 -2.89 6.54 -14.99
N SER A 650 -2.06 6.24 -13.98
CA SER A 650 -0.60 6.36 -14.10
C SER A 650 0.03 5.46 -15.17
N THR A 651 -0.64 4.35 -15.54
CA THR A 651 -0.22 3.52 -16.68
C THR A 651 -0.76 4.02 -18.03
N THR A 652 -1.86 4.79 -18.07
CA THR A 652 -2.35 5.46 -19.28
C THR A 652 -1.67 6.80 -19.59
N ASP A 653 -1.18 7.52 -18.58
CA ASP A 653 -0.65 8.89 -18.71
C ASP A 653 0.62 9.03 -19.56
N ILE A 654 1.16 7.94 -20.09
CA ILE A 654 2.20 7.99 -21.12
C ILE A 654 1.68 8.62 -22.43
N PHE A 655 0.40 8.46 -22.82
CA PHE A 655 -0.14 9.01 -24.09
C PHE A 655 -1.65 9.35 -24.10
N THR A 656 -2.09 10.28 -23.25
CA THR A 656 -3.48 10.83 -23.28
C THR A 656 -3.57 12.09 -24.16
N TYR A 657 -3.77 11.92 -25.47
CA TYR A 657 -3.78 13.02 -26.44
C TYR A 657 -5.08 13.82 -26.48
N TYR A 658 -4.97 15.15 -26.58
CA TYR A 658 -6.09 16.09 -26.74
C TYR A 658 -5.96 16.92 -28.02
N CYS A 659 -7.05 17.09 -28.78
CA CYS A 659 -7.03 17.87 -30.01
C CYS A 659 -6.93 19.37 -29.74
N ASN A 660 -5.93 20.06 -30.27
CA ASN A 660 -5.71 21.49 -30.06
C ASN A 660 -6.87 22.38 -30.56
N ALA A 661 -7.67 21.91 -31.52
CA ALA A 661 -8.85 22.63 -32.03
C ALA A 661 -10.11 22.47 -31.15
N CYS A 662 -10.50 21.23 -30.82
CA CYS A 662 -11.77 20.96 -30.13
C CYS A 662 -11.63 20.58 -28.64
N ARG A 663 -10.39 20.43 -28.14
CA ARG A 663 -10.03 20.01 -26.78
C ARG A 663 -10.63 18.67 -26.31
N GLN A 664 -11.07 17.83 -27.25
CA GLN A 664 -11.52 16.47 -26.96
C GLN A 664 -10.33 15.50 -26.94
N GLN A 665 -10.40 14.49 -26.07
CA GLN A 665 -9.45 13.37 -26.03
C GLN A 665 -9.52 12.55 -27.34
N CYS A 666 -8.39 11.99 -27.77
CA CYS A 666 -8.21 11.39 -29.09
C CYS A 666 -7.50 10.02 -29.04
N ASP A 667 -8.24 8.93 -29.29
CA ASP A 667 -7.64 7.61 -29.51
C ASP A 667 -6.90 7.52 -30.86
N ILE A 668 -7.36 8.30 -31.84
CA ILE A 668 -6.78 8.46 -33.17
C ILE A 668 -6.55 9.95 -33.41
N TYR A 669 -5.31 10.31 -33.68
CA TYR A 669 -4.88 11.71 -33.80
C TYR A 669 -3.90 11.88 -34.95
N TYR A 670 -3.78 13.12 -35.42
CA TYR A 670 -2.93 13.55 -36.52
C TYR A 670 -1.94 14.57 -35.95
N HIS A 671 -0.69 14.14 -35.82
CA HIS A 671 0.37 14.92 -35.18
C HIS A 671 1.13 15.77 -36.19
N CYS A 672 1.32 17.05 -35.89
CA CYS A 672 2.14 17.93 -36.71
C CYS A 672 3.63 17.63 -36.52
N THR A 673 4.36 17.30 -37.59
CA THR A 673 5.81 17.01 -37.50
C THR A 673 6.68 18.28 -37.58
N VAL A 674 6.14 19.44 -37.20
CA VAL A 674 6.79 20.77 -37.37
C VAL A 674 6.42 21.73 -36.23
N CYS A 675 5.15 21.77 -35.83
CA CYS A 675 4.70 22.50 -34.65
C CYS A 675 4.86 21.63 -33.40
N GLU A 676 5.43 22.22 -32.35
CA GLU A 676 5.49 21.66 -31.00
C GLU A 676 4.06 21.43 -30.47
N ASP A 677 3.81 20.24 -29.92
CA ASP A 677 2.56 19.79 -29.27
C ASP A 677 1.25 20.17 -29.98
N PHE A 678 1.19 19.99 -31.32
CA PHE A 678 0.01 20.30 -32.13
C PHE A 678 -0.61 19.06 -32.79
N ASP A 679 -1.71 18.59 -32.20
CA ASP A 679 -2.45 17.38 -32.58
C ASP A 679 -3.91 17.69 -32.98
N PHE A 680 -4.40 17.05 -34.04
CA PHE A 680 -5.81 17.09 -34.44
C PHE A 680 -6.48 15.73 -34.31
N CYS A 681 -7.72 15.69 -33.80
CA CYS A 681 -8.55 14.50 -33.92
C CYS A 681 -8.93 14.24 -35.39
N GLU A 682 -9.28 12.99 -35.72
CA GLU A 682 -9.65 12.61 -37.09
C GLU A 682 -10.83 13.44 -37.68
N LYS A 683 -11.67 14.06 -36.85
CA LYS A 683 -12.71 15.01 -37.31
C LYS A 683 -12.11 16.38 -37.67
N CYS A 684 -11.29 16.97 -36.79
CA CYS A 684 -10.67 18.28 -37.01
C CYS A 684 -9.63 18.27 -38.14
N TYR A 685 -8.90 17.16 -38.32
CA TYR A 685 -7.99 16.98 -39.46
C TYR A 685 -8.69 17.05 -40.82
N ASN A 686 -9.96 16.62 -40.88
CA ASN A 686 -10.76 16.60 -42.10
C ASN A 686 -11.65 17.84 -42.29
N MET A 687 -11.50 18.89 -41.46
CA MET A 687 -12.17 20.17 -41.63
C MET A 687 -11.22 21.24 -42.19
N ASP A 688 -11.79 22.19 -42.95
CA ASP A 688 -11.08 23.38 -43.41
C ASP A 688 -11.33 24.57 -42.46
N PRO A 689 -10.36 25.49 -42.26
CA PRO A 689 -9.03 25.49 -42.88
C PRO A 689 -8.10 24.44 -42.26
N LYS A 690 -7.43 23.68 -43.12
CA LYS A 690 -6.43 22.69 -42.69
C LYS A 690 -5.21 23.37 -42.08
N HIS A 691 -4.58 22.67 -41.13
CA HIS A 691 -3.29 23.07 -40.60
C HIS A 691 -2.23 23.08 -41.74
N GLU A 692 -1.40 24.11 -41.78
CA GLU A 692 -0.49 24.37 -42.92
C GLU A 692 0.59 23.30 -43.10
N HIS A 693 0.99 22.64 -42.01
CA HIS A 693 2.00 21.60 -42.02
C HIS A 693 1.41 20.19 -42.23
N LYS A 694 2.20 19.33 -42.87
CA LYS A 694 1.86 17.91 -43.10
C LYS A 694 1.81 17.14 -41.78
N MET A 695 0.61 16.74 -41.37
CA MET A 695 0.39 15.92 -40.17
C MET A 695 0.52 14.41 -40.46
N LYS A 696 0.94 13.63 -39.46
CA LYS A 696 1.09 12.18 -39.50
C LYS A 696 0.02 11.52 -38.63
N ARG A 697 -0.75 10.57 -39.18
CA ARG A 697 -1.74 9.80 -38.42
C ARG A 697 -1.06 8.86 -37.43
N SER A 698 -1.52 8.89 -36.20
CA SER A 698 -1.09 8.08 -35.07
C SER A 698 -2.30 7.52 -34.31
N MET A 699 -2.03 6.58 -33.39
CA MET A 699 -3.00 5.93 -32.52
C MET A 699 -2.40 5.79 -31.13
N SER A 700 -3.21 6.01 -30.10
CA SER A 700 -2.85 5.67 -28.71
C SER A 700 -2.53 4.18 -28.60
N SER A 701 -1.63 3.82 -27.67
CA SER A 701 -1.15 2.43 -27.51
C SER A 701 -2.31 1.44 -27.30
N ILE A 702 -3.33 1.87 -26.55
CA ILE A 702 -4.56 1.16 -26.20
C ILE A 702 -5.26 0.56 -27.45
N VAL A 703 -5.27 1.27 -28.57
CA VAL A 703 -5.97 0.80 -29.79
C VAL A 703 -5.18 -0.28 -30.54
N ARG A 704 -3.84 -0.27 -30.47
CA ARG A 704 -3.00 -1.14 -31.32
C ARG A 704 -3.19 -2.63 -31.03
N GLU A 705 -3.36 -2.99 -29.76
CA GLU A 705 -3.53 -4.39 -29.34
C GLU A 705 -4.93 -4.91 -29.67
N SER A 706 -5.95 -4.04 -29.63
CA SER A 706 -7.35 -4.39 -29.94
C SER A 706 -7.59 -4.91 -31.37
N GLN A 707 -6.70 -4.59 -32.32
CA GLN A 707 -6.86 -4.95 -33.74
C GLN A 707 -6.28 -6.32 -34.10
N TYR A 708 -5.35 -6.88 -33.30
CA TYR A 708 -4.80 -8.22 -33.55
C TYR A 708 -5.66 -9.36 -33.00
N GLY A 709 -6.65 -9.06 -32.14
CA GLY A 709 -7.52 -10.08 -31.51
C GLY A 709 -8.76 -10.50 -32.31
N LYS A 710 -8.99 -10.00 -33.53
CA LYS A 710 -10.29 -10.14 -34.25
C LYS A 710 -10.24 -10.63 -35.70
N HIS A 711 -9.36 -11.58 -36.02
CA HIS A 711 -9.49 -12.40 -37.24
C HIS A 711 -9.08 -13.87 -37.00
N ASN A 712 -10.01 -14.70 -36.49
CA ASN A 712 -10.19 -16.10 -36.90
C ASN A 712 -11.37 -16.78 -36.17
N SER A 713 -12.57 -16.64 -36.71
CA SER A 713 -13.70 -17.54 -36.40
C SER A 713 -14.58 -17.73 -37.64
N LEU A 714 -14.21 -18.76 -38.41
CA LEU A 714 -15.00 -19.59 -39.32
C LEU A 714 -16.27 -18.99 -39.95
N ASN A 715 -16.30 -19.00 -41.29
CA ASN A 715 -17.39 -19.66 -41.99
C ASN A 715 -16.84 -20.45 -43.19
N VAL A 716 -17.52 -21.54 -43.55
CA VAL A 716 -17.13 -22.49 -44.60
C VAL A 716 -18.10 -22.34 -45.76
N ASP A 717 -17.59 -22.30 -47.01
CA ASP A 717 -18.23 -23.02 -48.13
C ASP A 717 -17.31 -23.13 -49.37
N ASP A 718 -16.86 -24.37 -49.58
CA ASP A 718 -16.73 -25.17 -50.82
C ASP A 718 -16.24 -24.60 -52.20
N LYS A 719 -15.59 -25.49 -52.98
CA LYS A 719 -15.31 -25.45 -54.44
C LYS A 719 -14.30 -24.45 -55.04
N SER A 720 -13.00 -24.66 -54.78
CA SER A 720 -11.96 -24.84 -55.84
C SER A 720 -10.62 -25.28 -55.19
N ILE A 721 -10.21 -26.55 -55.23
CA ILE A 721 -9.69 -27.32 -56.38
C ILE A 721 -8.52 -26.62 -57.10
N THR A 722 -7.31 -27.12 -56.82
CA THR A 722 -6.04 -27.02 -57.56
C THR A 722 -5.49 -25.64 -57.96
N SER A 723 -4.41 -25.21 -57.29
CA SER A 723 -3.19 -24.78 -58.01
C SER A 723 -1.93 -24.83 -57.11
N ILE A 724 -0.91 -25.56 -57.57
CA ILE A 724 0.51 -25.49 -57.15
C ILE A 724 0.80 -25.67 -55.65
N LEU A 725 0.91 -26.94 -55.24
CA LEU A 725 1.76 -27.35 -54.11
C LEU A 725 3.04 -28.02 -54.65
N CYS A 726 3.87 -27.29 -55.41
CA CYS A 726 5.25 -27.72 -55.71
C CYS A 726 6.11 -26.63 -56.39
N LYS A 727 7.15 -26.12 -55.70
CA LYS A 727 8.50 -25.89 -56.27
C LYS A 727 9.55 -25.42 -55.25
N ILE A 728 10.73 -26.04 -55.35
CA ILE A 728 12.06 -25.54 -54.94
C ILE A 728 12.30 -25.38 -53.43
N THR A 729 12.71 -26.49 -52.82
CA THR A 729 13.78 -26.49 -51.80
C THR A 729 15.15 -26.26 -52.49
N LYS A 730 16.17 -25.83 -51.70
CA LYS A 730 17.61 -25.65 -52.04
C LYS A 730 18.05 -24.31 -52.66
N MET A 731 18.77 -23.50 -51.86
CA MET A 731 20.18 -23.03 -52.03
C MET A 731 20.49 -22.04 -50.89
N LYS A 732 21.43 -22.31 -49.96
CA LYS A 732 22.92 -22.32 -50.02
C LYS A 732 23.59 -20.92 -50.04
N ILE A 733 24.20 -20.59 -48.88
CA ILE A 733 25.59 -20.08 -48.68
C ILE A 733 25.91 -18.57 -48.89
N ASN A 734 26.55 -18.00 -47.85
CA ASN A 734 27.45 -16.82 -47.74
C ASN A 734 27.08 -15.43 -48.27
N ALA A 735 27.13 -14.42 -47.37
CA ALA A 735 28.02 -13.22 -47.42
C ALA A 735 27.70 -12.28 -46.23
N THR A 736 28.47 -12.25 -45.13
CA THR A 736 29.53 -11.26 -44.79
C THR A 736 29.17 -9.77 -44.80
N LEU A 737 29.35 -9.15 -43.63
CA LEU A 737 29.78 -7.75 -43.37
C LEU A 737 28.98 -6.60 -44.01
N TYR A 738 28.30 -5.82 -43.15
CA TYR A 738 28.92 -4.59 -42.60
C TYR A 738 28.41 -4.33 -41.18
#